data_AF-A0A3C1PXV1-F1
#
_entry.id   AF-A0A3C1PXV1-F1
#
_cell.length_a   1.000
_cell.length_b   1.000
_cell.length_c   1.000
_cell.angle_alpha   90.00
_cell.angle_beta   90.00
_cell.angle_gamma   90.00
#
_symmetry.space_group_name_H-M   'P 1'
#
loop_
_entity.id
_entity.type
_entity.pdbx_description
1 polymer ?
#
loop_
_entity_poly.entity_id
_entity_poly.type
_entity_poly.pdbx_seq_one_letter_code
_entity_poly.pdbx_strand_id
1 'polypeptide(L)'
;MTDLLFKCYSLSVSQRISTTVLQRVIVLVFPLLVIGFFGLNVVLNNRGSTPKDAVLGLGKVESRESLVSGERSSEVSNKISPMISSINRPERSSLSYQESWNTVALESLFHSLDPDLLSKLSEQDRIQLKDYLGHLESSKRMDQPWLCWNGDVKETKLAIYYEIEKLSGLSGGGYEILANQFQPKERWTKTATDGFSFAAQGDASIITWSIVPDGSSIPGLTNQSAAGSNFRAWMASVYGGSVNGSASDQPWFQIFESAFEEMAGTCGLTLVYEPMDDGVRVDSLNPGKLGIRGDIRIAARELDGNSGNLAIAFPPDHGDMIFDSSDGIFQITSGSSIRLFNTVTHELGHSLGLAHVCPINQTKLLEPSLTTSFRGPQFDEFQSLQRLYGDRFELHGDFRDNDTVQAAKLIELVEGSRVNFVRLSIDDNSDQDFYRFEGLVGQTLNVEVVPGEGSYLEGGEADSGCSQGIRFNSAEVHDLSVQILAEDGETIIFQSASGDLGESERIEQFRLPTTGSFYLRVSGDQTNAAQIYGLGVELTARVPAPQLELFGHRIIEESGSIKNGRLDPGETIRLAIEIRNRGELGSGLLTTNILLSDNAVLFNKSSPSRLEPGEIGVIEIVVGTTGNCGEFLTLSLKIEGESGELLQENLGFEAGVLTRPVVFDVDFENLNGLPGAWNSDISGSGEEWDVVSSRWDSPIQSAFAPGRDSSGEASLLSPVFELASSGGSLSFSHLYRLEPGFDGAVLEVSRDGGEWVDLLIDPSVITIGGYNRSIREGFGSAIMGQQAWSGILEVFTPVSVKLPVEWAGEMLQFRWRVVHDASSALGGWWIDNVKMEMLAEDCEPHRPEVTLTLKNGELDENYPDSPATLALETNLPLVSSLSIPLEVLGSATFLEDYVINLQAVLPAGEVFHEIPVRVIPDFITEDTETVLIQIPSGDSAFVEGESFSVPLMISDLLNINTWSNLFFGDKVNLLADSDGDGFDELSEYLLGTNPSLVSDKSAFKLVARNEKYIWPIGNLPNRPDATLEIESSSDLENWELVQVVRVPEGLEITPKRPKSYFRIKFSLN
;
A
#
# COMPACT_ATOMS: atom_id res chain seq x y z
N MET A 1 50.13 2.32 14.04
CA MET A 1 49.85 2.71 15.43
C MET A 1 48.84 1.69 15.96
N THR A 2 49.30 0.54 16.48
CA THR A 2 49.87 0.31 17.83
C THR A 2 48.81 0.22 18.93
N ASP A 3 48.10 -0.91 18.94
CA ASP A 3 47.88 -1.84 20.08
C ASP A 3 47.70 -1.28 21.51
N LEU A 4 46.66 -1.75 22.23
CA LEU A 4 46.85 -2.79 23.28
C LEU A 4 45.52 -3.41 23.83
N LEU A 5 45.47 -4.76 23.82
CA LEU A 5 44.85 -5.70 24.78
C LEU A 5 43.45 -5.47 25.45
N PHE A 6 42.45 -6.21 24.95
CA PHE A 6 41.74 -7.34 25.63
C PHE A 6 41.52 -7.37 27.18
N LYS A 7 40.24 -7.57 27.60
CA LYS A 7 39.69 -8.74 28.38
C LYS A 7 38.99 -8.51 29.75
N CYS A 8 37.67 -8.85 29.78
CA CYS A 8 36.88 -9.50 30.86
C CYS A 8 36.23 -8.77 32.08
N TYR A 9 34.91 -9.02 32.21
CA TYR A 9 34.07 -9.24 33.41
C TYR A 9 33.54 -8.12 34.35
N SER A 10 32.21 -8.20 34.58
CA SER A 10 31.48 -8.09 35.87
C SER A 10 30.89 -6.75 36.37
N LEU A 11 29.56 -6.66 36.24
CA LEU A 11 28.55 -6.13 37.20
C LEU A 11 28.53 -4.64 37.66
N SER A 12 27.30 -4.09 37.55
CA SER A 12 26.64 -3.13 38.46
C SER A 12 26.91 -1.62 38.34
N VAL A 13 26.08 -0.87 39.08
CA VAL A 13 25.97 0.60 39.24
C VAL A 13 25.16 1.35 38.16
N SER A 14 23.97 1.77 38.58
CA SER A 14 23.12 2.76 37.92
C SER A 14 23.69 4.18 38.08
N GLN A 15 23.55 5.02 37.05
CA GLN A 15 23.61 6.47 37.18
C GLN A 15 22.52 7.12 36.30
N ARG A 16 21.47 7.65 36.92
CA ARG A 16 20.65 8.71 36.32
C ARG A 16 21.45 10.01 36.38
N ILE A 17 21.46 10.78 35.30
CA ILE A 17 21.91 12.19 35.32
C ILE A 17 20.69 13.06 35.00
N SER A 18 20.39 14.00 35.89
CA SER A 18 19.30 14.96 35.72
C SER A 18 19.80 16.25 35.09
N THR A 19 19.13 16.71 34.03
CA THR A 19 19.05 18.12 33.61
C THR A 19 17.89 18.29 32.62
N THR A 20 16.93 19.21 32.87
CA THR A 20 16.40 20.21 31.89
C THR A 20 15.13 20.95 32.38
N VAL A 21 15.26 21.85 33.38
CA VAL A 21 14.25 22.91 33.62
C VAL A 21 14.93 24.24 33.93
N LEU A 22 15.40 24.97 32.90
CA LEU A 22 15.51 26.44 32.94
C LEU A 22 15.77 27.07 31.55
N GLN A 23 14.72 27.47 30.80
CA GLN A 23 14.78 28.57 29.82
C GLN A 23 13.40 28.90 29.21
N ARG A 24 12.75 29.98 29.66
CA ARG A 24 11.70 30.71 28.92
C ARG A 24 11.75 32.22 29.27
N VAL A 25 11.58 33.09 28.24
CA VAL A 25 11.43 34.58 28.27
C VAL A 25 12.74 35.32 28.68
N ILE A 26 13.29 36.33 27.97
CA ILE A 26 12.78 37.69 27.68
C ILE A 26 13.44 38.36 26.42
N VAL A 27 12.59 38.77 25.44
CA VAL A 27 12.48 40.04 24.64
C VAL A 27 13.71 40.80 24.04
N LEU A 28 13.68 41.15 22.73
CA LEU A 28 13.79 42.54 22.13
C LEU A 28 13.91 42.68 20.56
N VAL A 29 12.82 43.14 19.90
CA VAL A 29 12.63 44.24 18.89
C VAL A 29 13.60 44.52 17.68
N PHE A 30 13.06 44.35 16.42
CA PHE A 30 13.10 45.18 15.14
C PHE A 30 14.38 45.93 14.62
N PRO A 31 14.44 46.52 13.36
CA PRO A 31 13.46 46.62 12.23
C PRO A 31 13.96 46.14 10.82
N LEU A 32 13.12 45.98 9.77
CA LEU A 32 12.76 46.94 8.66
C LEU A 32 11.94 46.16 7.55
N LEU A 33 11.55 46.71 6.37
CA LEU A 33 10.48 47.71 6.07
C LEU A 33 10.18 47.85 4.53
N VAL A 34 8.91 47.99 4.10
CA VAL A 34 8.38 48.25 2.69
C VAL A 34 8.56 47.03 1.72
N ILE A 35 7.67 46.62 0.79
CA ILE A 35 6.66 47.17 -0.17
C ILE A 35 5.41 46.23 -0.18
N GLY A 36 4.15 46.56 -0.56
CA GLY A 36 3.49 47.79 -1.02
C GLY A 36 2.02 47.52 -1.47
N PHE A 37 1.20 48.55 -1.68
CA PHE A 37 -0.27 48.45 -1.90
C PHE A 37 -0.71 48.18 -3.35
N PHE A 38 -1.68 47.28 -3.54
CA PHE A 38 -2.83 47.34 -4.49
C PHE A 38 -3.81 46.21 -4.12
N GLY A 39 -5.14 46.30 -4.28
CA GLY A 39 -6.01 47.41 -4.66
C GLY A 39 -7.50 46.97 -4.60
N LEU A 40 -8.44 47.90 -4.37
CA LEU A 40 -9.88 47.58 -4.38
C LEU A 40 -10.36 47.17 -5.78
N ASN A 41 -11.36 46.28 -5.82
CA ASN A 41 -12.41 46.38 -6.83
C ASN A 41 -13.75 45.86 -6.33
N VAL A 42 -14.78 46.73 -6.37
CA VAL A 42 -16.18 46.39 -6.13
C VAL A 42 -16.91 46.56 -7.45
N VAL A 43 -17.49 45.48 -7.98
CA VAL A 43 -18.40 45.54 -9.12
C VAL A 43 -19.71 44.82 -8.76
N LEU A 44 -20.71 45.61 -8.37
CA LEU A 44 -22.10 45.20 -8.34
C LEU A 44 -22.72 45.47 -9.71
N ASN A 45 -23.35 44.47 -10.32
CA ASN A 45 -24.44 44.71 -11.26
C ASN A 45 -25.50 43.59 -11.17
N ASN A 46 -26.74 43.88 -11.56
CA ASN A 46 -27.92 43.31 -10.89
C ASN A 46 -29.17 43.20 -11.80
N ARG A 47 -30.16 42.38 -11.38
CA ARG A 47 -31.51 42.13 -11.95
C ARG A 47 -31.53 41.17 -13.15
N GLY A 48 -32.55 40.32 -13.36
CA GLY A 48 -33.81 40.08 -12.61
C GLY A 48 -34.60 38.88 -13.22
N SER A 49 -35.86 38.56 -12.90
CA SER A 49 -36.83 39.19 -11.97
C SER A 49 -38.18 38.43 -11.82
N THR A 50 -38.58 38.11 -10.57
CA THR A 50 -39.96 38.26 -9.98
C THR A 50 -41.16 37.47 -10.56
N PRO A 51 -42.42 37.55 -10.02
CA PRO A 51 -42.96 38.08 -8.73
C PRO A 51 -43.75 36.99 -7.92
N LYS A 52 -44.57 37.17 -6.85
CA LYS A 52 -45.43 38.26 -6.29
C LYS A 52 -45.58 38.20 -4.74
N ASP A 53 -46.22 39.24 -4.21
CA ASP A 53 -46.66 39.55 -2.82
C ASP A 53 -47.77 38.58 -2.27
N ALA A 54 -48.28 38.63 -1.01
CA ALA A 54 -48.38 39.73 -0.04
C ALA A 54 -48.77 39.33 1.42
N VAL A 55 -48.40 40.19 2.40
CA VAL A 55 -49.24 40.77 3.50
C VAL A 55 -49.88 39.90 4.64
N LEU A 56 -49.60 40.29 5.91
CA LEU A 56 -50.30 40.00 7.20
C LEU A 56 -50.44 38.51 7.62
N GLY A 57 -50.71 38.12 8.88
CA GLY A 57 -50.81 38.86 10.14
C GLY A 57 -51.91 38.28 11.08
N LEU A 58 -51.59 38.06 12.37
CA LEU A 58 -52.49 37.66 13.48
C LEU A 58 -53.21 36.28 13.42
N GLY A 59 -52.78 35.35 14.30
CA GLY A 59 -53.57 34.90 15.46
C GLY A 59 -54.71 33.87 15.37
N LYS A 60 -54.45 32.68 15.93
CA LYS A 60 -55.21 32.02 17.04
C LYS A 60 -56.58 31.33 16.73
N VAL A 61 -56.82 30.23 17.48
CA VAL A 61 -58.11 29.67 18.04
C VAL A 61 -58.30 28.15 17.79
N GLU A 62 -59.00 27.49 18.73
CA GLU A 62 -59.15 26.04 18.89
C GLU A 62 -60.40 25.42 18.20
N SER A 63 -60.31 24.14 17.85
CA SER A 63 -61.40 23.13 17.90
C SER A 63 -60.77 21.74 17.67
N ARG A 64 -60.77 20.72 18.55
CA ARG A 64 -61.72 20.17 19.55
C ARG A 64 -62.75 19.20 18.94
N GLU A 65 -63.04 18.14 19.71
CA GLU A 65 -63.97 17.01 19.47
C GLU A 65 -63.43 15.91 18.52
N SER A 66 -63.48 14.59 18.74
CA SER A 66 -63.89 13.63 19.81
C SER A 66 -64.96 12.62 19.38
N LEU A 67 -64.97 11.45 20.05
CA LEU A 67 -65.87 10.26 19.97
C LEU A 67 -65.22 9.05 19.27
N VAL A 68 -65.38 7.76 19.64
CA VAL A 68 -65.68 6.99 20.89
C VAL A 68 -66.43 5.71 20.49
N SER A 69 -65.80 4.53 20.70
CA SER A 69 -66.44 3.21 20.91
C SER A 69 -65.35 2.11 21.03
N GLY A 70 -65.40 1.10 21.91
CA GLY A 70 -66.30 0.89 23.05
C GLY A 70 -66.45 -0.59 23.45
N GLU A 71 -66.27 -0.92 24.73
CA GLU A 71 -66.65 -2.18 25.41
C GLU A 71 -65.88 -3.49 25.01
N ARG A 72 -65.72 -4.55 25.85
CA ARG A 72 -66.27 -4.84 27.20
C ARG A 72 -65.51 -5.90 28.04
N SER A 73 -65.63 -5.79 29.38
CA SER A 73 -65.70 -6.85 30.44
C SER A 73 -64.55 -7.85 30.68
N SER A 74 -64.22 -8.29 31.93
CA SER A 74 -64.63 -7.84 33.29
C SER A 74 -63.90 -8.61 34.43
N GLU A 75 -63.84 -8.00 35.65
CA GLU A 75 -63.71 -8.66 36.99
C GLU A 75 -62.35 -9.36 37.33
N VAL A 76 -61.75 -9.35 38.56
CA VAL A 76 -62.04 -8.91 39.96
C VAL A 76 -60.69 -8.49 40.64
N SER A 77 -60.54 -7.84 41.82
CA SER A 77 -61.04 -6.56 42.38
C SER A 77 -60.40 -6.31 43.79
N ASN A 78 -60.24 -5.03 44.23
CA ASN A 78 -59.74 -4.53 45.54
C ASN A 78 -58.23 -4.71 45.86
N LYS A 79 -57.48 -3.74 46.46
CA LYS A 79 -57.87 -2.69 47.44
C LYS A 79 -57.12 -1.34 47.31
N ILE A 80 -57.87 -0.24 47.47
CA ILE A 80 -57.69 0.91 48.39
C ILE A 80 -56.37 1.75 48.37
N SER A 81 -56.56 3.06 48.22
CA SER A 81 -55.62 4.21 48.43
C SER A 81 -56.31 5.18 49.47
N PRO A 82 -55.98 6.48 49.73
CA PRO A 82 -54.89 7.36 49.26
C PRO A 82 -54.34 8.42 50.30
N MET A 83 -53.60 9.43 49.79
CA MET A 83 -53.55 10.87 50.19
C MET A 83 -52.74 11.42 51.39
N ILE A 84 -51.77 12.29 51.04
CA ILE A 84 -51.59 13.72 51.42
C ILE A 84 -51.60 14.14 52.91
N SER A 85 -50.50 14.77 53.35
CA SER A 85 -50.53 16.10 54.01
C SER A 85 -49.16 16.81 54.00
N SER A 86 -49.18 18.13 54.14
CA SER A 86 -48.00 19.03 54.26
C SER A 86 -47.75 19.43 55.71
N ILE A 87 -46.52 19.85 56.08
CA ILE A 87 -46.29 20.77 57.23
C ILE A 87 -44.91 21.47 57.14
N ASN A 88 -44.77 22.58 57.87
CA ASN A 88 -43.74 23.63 57.72
C ASN A 88 -42.32 23.27 58.20
N ARG A 89 -41.32 24.01 57.67
CA ARG A 89 -40.06 24.31 58.39
C ARG A 89 -40.34 24.99 59.74
N PRO A 90 -39.52 24.70 60.77
CA PRO A 90 -39.11 25.66 61.77
C PRO A 90 -37.62 26.02 61.59
N GLU A 91 -37.27 27.28 61.85
CA GLU A 91 -35.88 27.70 62.07
C GLU A 91 -35.38 27.15 63.42
N ARG A 92 -34.07 26.92 63.57
CA ARG A 92 -33.45 26.72 64.89
C ARG A 92 -32.30 27.69 65.09
N SER A 93 -32.48 28.59 66.06
CA SER A 93 -31.47 29.52 66.55
C SER A 93 -30.35 28.80 67.29
N SER A 94 -29.19 29.44 67.35
CA SER A 94 -28.04 29.08 68.19
C SER A 94 -28.44 28.74 69.64
N LEU A 95 -27.98 27.59 70.12
CA LEU A 95 -27.81 27.29 71.55
C LEU A 95 -26.45 26.60 71.74
N SER A 96 -25.64 27.15 72.64
CA SER A 96 -24.34 26.60 73.02
C SER A 96 -24.51 25.39 73.93
N TYR A 97 -23.82 24.29 73.62
CA TYR A 97 -23.65 23.16 74.52
C TYR A 97 -22.17 22.86 74.70
N GLN A 98 -21.65 23.21 75.89
CA GLN A 98 -20.45 22.59 76.45
C GLN A 98 -20.95 21.62 77.53
N GLU A 99 -20.89 20.32 77.29
CA GLU A 99 -21.06 19.31 78.34
C GLU A 99 -19.69 18.79 78.76
N SER A 100 -19.39 18.91 80.06
CA SER A 100 -18.20 18.35 80.68
C SER A 100 -18.47 16.91 81.10
N TRP A 101 -17.85 15.94 80.43
CA TRP A 101 -18.06 14.52 80.70
C TRP A 101 -17.40 14.06 82.01
N ASN A 102 -17.96 13.00 82.61
CA ASN A 102 -17.48 12.43 83.87
C ASN A 102 -16.33 11.43 83.62
N THR A 103 -15.29 11.51 84.46
CA THR A 103 -14.13 10.59 84.46
C THR A 103 -14.49 9.10 84.57
N VAL A 104 -15.67 8.78 85.12
CA VAL A 104 -16.18 7.40 85.25
C VAL A 104 -16.38 6.72 83.89
N ALA A 105 -16.71 7.47 82.82
CA ALA A 105 -16.84 6.90 81.48
C ALA A 105 -15.47 6.49 80.91
N LEU A 106 -14.46 7.36 81.04
CA LEU A 106 -13.11 7.11 80.55
C LEU A 106 -12.45 5.90 81.23
N GLU A 107 -12.61 5.75 82.55
CA GLU A 107 -12.10 4.56 83.25
C GLU A 107 -12.85 3.28 82.83
N SER A 108 -14.14 3.36 82.51
CA SER A 108 -14.88 2.21 81.99
C SER A 108 -14.36 1.75 80.62
N LEU A 109 -14.02 2.68 79.71
CA LEU A 109 -13.51 2.34 78.39
C LEU A 109 -12.05 1.84 78.45
N PHE A 110 -11.22 2.46 79.30
CA PHE A 110 -9.85 1.99 79.53
C PHE A 110 -9.80 0.60 80.19
N HIS A 111 -10.83 0.22 80.95
CA HIS A 111 -10.98 -1.11 81.53
C HIS A 111 -11.59 -2.17 80.59
N SER A 112 -12.02 -1.80 79.36
CA SER A 112 -12.44 -2.77 78.34
C SER A 112 -11.34 -3.18 77.35
N LEU A 113 -10.17 -2.54 77.36
CA LEU A 113 -8.99 -2.90 76.57
C LEU A 113 -8.37 -4.22 77.04
N ASP A 114 -7.70 -4.97 76.16
CA ASP A 114 -7.09 -6.26 76.52
C ASP A 114 -6.16 -6.17 77.76
N PRO A 115 -6.50 -6.83 78.88
CA PRO A 115 -5.66 -6.88 80.09
C PRO A 115 -4.25 -7.44 79.84
N ASP A 116 -4.10 -8.38 78.90
CA ASP A 116 -2.81 -9.00 78.61
C ASP A 116 -1.91 -8.06 77.79
N LEU A 117 -2.44 -7.22 76.89
CA LEU A 117 -1.70 -6.12 76.27
C LEU A 117 -1.40 -5.00 77.29
N LEU A 118 -2.39 -4.55 78.06
CA LEU A 118 -2.20 -3.55 79.13
C LEU A 118 -1.06 -3.94 80.09
N SER A 119 -0.95 -5.24 80.43
CA SER A 119 0.08 -5.74 81.34
C SER A 119 1.53 -5.54 80.86
N LYS A 120 1.74 -5.50 79.53
CA LYS A 120 3.06 -5.45 78.87
C LYS A 120 3.60 -4.03 78.67
N LEU A 121 2.73 -3.01 78.75
CA LEU A 121 3.10 -1.60 78.68
C LEU A 121 3.86 -1.12 79.92
N SER A 122 4.74 -0.13 79.75
CA SER A 122 5.34 0.61 80.88
C SER A 122 4.33 1.54 81.55
N GLU A 123 4.68 2.05 82.73
CA GLU A 123 3.85 3.04 83.44
C GLU A 123 3.66 4.33 82.62
N GLN A 124 4.70 4.77 81.91
CA GLN A 124 4.65 5.94 81.02
C GLN A 124 3.76 5.69 79.80
N ASP A 125 3.88 4.53 79.15
CA ASP A 125 3.03 4.17 77.99
C ASP A 125 1.55 4.15 78.38
N ARG A 126 1.20 3.65 79.57
CA ARG A 126 -0.18 3.61 80.09
C ARG A 126 -0.74 4.99 80.42
N ILE A 127 0.10 5.95 80.79
CA ILE A 127 -0.30 7.35 81.00
C ILE A 127 -0.59 8.00 79.64
N GLN A 128 0.36 7.92 78.70
CA GLN A 128 0.16 8.39 77.33
C GLN A 128 -1.11 7.78 76.68
N LEU A 129 -1.37 6.49 76.91
CA LEU A 129 -2.54 5.78 76.40
C LEU A 129 -3.88 6.30 76.99
N LYS A 130 -3.92 6.61 78.29
CA LYS A 130 -5.10 7.24 78.92
C LYS A 130 -5.34 8.65 78.39
N ASP A 131 -4.25 9.40 78.19
CA ASP A 131 -4.29 10.77 77.69
C ASP A 131 -4.75 10.82 76.23
N TYR A 132 -4.32 9.86 75.40
CA TYR A 132 -4.76 9.71 74.01
C TYR A 132 -6.25 9.33 73.91
N LEU A 133 -6.71 8.34 74.69
CA LEU A 133 -8.14 8.00 74.78
C LEU A 133 -8.99 9.21 75.21
N GLY A 134 -8.50 10.02 76.14
CA GLY A 134 -9.14 11.28 76.53
C GLY A 134 -9.23 12.33 75.42
N HIS A 135 -8.32 12.29 74.43
CA HIS A 135 -8.36 13.17 73.26
C HIS A 135 -9.51 12.78 72.32
N LEU A 136 -9.62 11.48 71.99
CA LEU A 136 -10.55 11.00 70.98
C LEU A 136 -12.01 11.16 71.42
N GLU A 137 -12.32 10.87 72.68
CA GLU A 137 -13.65 11.05 73.29
C GLU A 137 -14.08 12.51 73.45
N SER A 138 -13.15 13.48 73.36
CA SER A 138 -13.43 14.91 73.58
C SER A 138 -13.32 15.80 72.33
N SER A 139 -12.85 15.25 71.22
CA SER A 139 -12.62 15.96 69.95
C SER A 139 -13.73 15.67 68.93
N LYS A 140 -13.92 16.52 67.91
CA LYS A 140 -14.73 16.12 66.76
C LYS A 140 -13.94 15.12 65.93
N ARG A 141 -14.60 14.23 65.17
CA ARG A 141 -13.93 13.25 64.30
C ARG A 141 -12.87 13.84 63.36
N MET A 142 -13.11 15.05 62.86
CA MET A 142 -12.20 15.74 61.93
C MET A 142 -11.01 16.40 62.65
N ASP A 143 -11.06 16.48 63.99
CA ASP A 143 -9.99 16.96 64.88
C ASP A 143 -9.28 15.77 65.59
N GLN A 144 -9.60 14.51 65.26
CA GLN A 144 -8.94 13.32 65.78
C GLN A 144 -7.75 12.94 64.85
N PRO A 145 -6.52 12.77 65.37
CA PRO A 145 -5.33 12.45 64.56
C PRO A 145 -4.95 10.96 64.58
N TRP A 146 -4.38 10.49 63.47
CA TRP A 146 -3.57 9.27 63.41
C TRP A 146 -2.11 9.53 63.85
N LEU A 147 -1.40 8.46 64.20
CA LEU A 147 -0.05 8.49 64.77
C LEU A 147 0.90 7.62 63.94
N CYS A 148 1.97 8.18 63.37
CA CYS A 148 2.98 7.39 62.66
C CYS A 148 4.10 6.98 63.62
N TRP A 149 4.34 5.68 63.80
CA TRP A 149 5.27 5.19 64.81
C TRP A 149 6.67 4.88 64.26
N ASN A 150 7.69 5.13 65.10
CA ASN A 150 9.06 4.75 64.79
C ASN A 150 9.22 3.22 64.72
N GLY A 151 10.06 2.72 63.81
CA GLY A 151 10.23 1.28 63.53
C GLY A 151 10.89 0.46 64.65
N ASP A 152 11.27 1.09 65.78
CA ASP A 152 11.71 0.43 67.00
C ASP A 152 10.64 0.38 68.11
N VAL A 153 9.44 0.94 67.86
CA VAL A 153 8.28 0.82 68.76
C VAL A 153 7.76 -0.61 68.76
N LYS A 154 7.48 -1.14 69.96
CA LYS A 154 7.02 -2.53 70.14
C LYS A 154 5.61 -2.71 69.62
N GLU A 155 5.37 -3.82 68.92
CA GLU A 155 4.05 -4.31 68.49
C GLU A 155 2.97 -4.21 69.59
N THR A 156 3.32 -4.51 70.85
CA THR A 156 2.39 -4.45 72.00
C THR A 156 2.03 -3.02 72.46
N LYS A 157 2.77 -2.00 72.03
CA LYS A 157 2.38 -0.58 72.18
C LYS A 157 1.50 -0.16 71.01
N LEU A 158 1.87 -0.53 69.78
CA LEU A 158 1.07 -0.25 68.59
C LEU A 158 -0.36 -0.81 68.73
N ALA A 159 -0.48 -2.12 68.96
CA ALA A 159 -1.74 -2.86 69.01
C ALA A 159 -2.80 -2.32 69.99
N ILE A 160 -2.40 -1.59 71.04
CA ILE A 160 -3.30 -1.09 72.09
C ILE A 160 -3.65 0.39 71.94
N TYR A 161 -2.90 1.17 71.15
CA TYR A 161 -3.38 2.47 70.68
C TYR A 161 -4.51 2.27 69.65
N TYR A 162 -4.35 1.29 68.75
CA TYR A 162 -5.35 0.95 67.73
C TYR A 162 -6.67 0.40 68.30
N GLU A 163 -6.63 -0.35 69.40
CA GLU A 163 -7.82 -0.71 70.19
C GLU A 163 -8.64 0.54 70.59
N ILE A 164 -7.97 1.63 70.97
CA ILE A 164 -8.58 2.90 71.40
C ILE A 164 -9.10 3.70 70.20
N GLU A 165 -8.35 3.73 69.10
CA GLU A 165 -8.77 4.37 67.85
C GLU A 165 -10.04 3.71 67.30
N LYS A 166 -10.09 2.38 67.30
CA LYS A 166 -11.28 1.61 66.88
C LYS A 166 -12.49 1.85 67.78
N LEU A 167 -12.31 1.88 69.11
CA LEU A 167 -13.38 2.19 70.06
C LEU A 167 -13.95 3.61 69.87
N SER A 168 -13.12 4.58 69.47
CA SER A 168 -13.54 5.95 69.14
C SER A 168 -14.20 6.09 67.77
N GLY A 169 -14.12 5.07 66.91
CA GLY A 169 -14.59 5.10 65.53
C GLY A 169 -13.68 5.89 64.58
N LEU A 170 -12.37 5.93 64.85
CA LEU A 170 -11.36 6.37 63.87
C LEU A 170 -11.13 5.29 62.80
N SER A 171 -10.88 4.05 63.20
CA SER A 171 -10.76 2.90 62.30
C SER A 171 -12.10 2.16 62.10
N GLY A 172 -12.22 1.44 60.98
CA GLY A 172 -13.47 0.86 60.50
C GLY A 172 -14.03 -0.31 61.33
N GLY A 173 -15.35 -0.48 61.29
CA GLY A 173 -16.08 -1.52 62.02
C GLY A 173 -16.77 -2.53 61.10
N GLY A 174 -16.07 -3.60 60.73
CA GLY A 174 -16.59 -4.72 59.94
C GLY A 174 -15.76 -4.99 58.70
N TYR A 175 -15.33 -6.24 58.52
CA TYR A 175 -14.50 -6.67 57.39
C TYR A 175 -15.34 -7.41 56.34
N GLU A 176 -15.57 -6.75 55.20
CA GLU A 176 -15.74 -7.42 53.91
C GLU A 176 -14.50 -7.12 53.06
N ILE A 177 -14.10 -8.07 52.19
CA ILE A 177 -12.78 -8.03 51.54
C ILE A 177 -12.90 -7.33 50.19
N LEU A 178 -12.53 -6.06 50.16
CA LEU A 178 -12.26 -5.25 48.97
C LEU A 178 -10.98 -4.44 49.29
N ALA A 179 -10.05 -4.30 48.35
CA ALA A 179 -8.73 -3.72 48.61
C ALA A 179 -8.75 -2.19 48.70
N ASN A 180 -9.23 -1.68 49.84
CA ASN A 180 -9.80 -0.36 50.00
C ASN A 180 -9.70 0.10 51.47
N GLN A 181 -8.52 0.57 51.90
CA GLN A 181 -8.23 0.92 53.30
C GLN A 181 -8.64 2.38 53.60
N PHE A 182 -9.94 2.67 53.75
CA PHE A 182 -10.43 4.06 53.83
C PHE A 182 -10.78 4.56 55.23
N GLN A 183 -10.59 5.87 55.40
CA GLN A 183 -11.04 6.61 56.57
C GLN A 183 -12.57 6.79 56.56
N PRO A 184 -13.23 6.87 57.73
CA PRO A 184 -14.67 7.11 57.84
C PRO A 184 -15.18 8.51 57.42
N LYS A 185 -15.13 8.74 56.10
CA LYS A 185 -15.29 9.93 55.23
C LYS A 185 -14.11 9.82 54.26
N GLU A 186 -14.34 9.10 53.18
CA GLU A 186 -13.28 8.32 52.52
C GLU A 186 -12.36 9.17 51.63
N ARG A 187 -12.85 10.33 51.17
CA ARG A 187 -12.12 11.31 50.35
C ARG A 187 -12.40 12.75 50.77
N TRP A 188 -11.62 13.70 50.24
CA TRP A 188 -11.92 15.13 50.34
C TRP A 188 -13.32 15.44 49.79
N THR A 189 -14.11 16.19 50.56
CA THR A 189 -15.43 16.66 50.15
C THR A 189 -15.43 18.15 49.80
N LYS A 190 -14.38 18.89 50.21
CA LYS A 190 -14.24 20.32 49.91
C LYS A 190 -12.79 20.87 49.95
N THR A 191 -12.26 21.32 48.80
CA THR A 191 -10.95 21.98 48.68
C THR A 191 -11.06 23.51 48.54
N ALA A 192 -9.91 24.20 48.49
CA ALA A 192 -9.80 25.62 48.19
C ALA A 192 -10.08 25.95 46.72
N THR A 193 -9.83 24.99 45.82
CA THR A 193 -9.94 25.15 44.36
C THR A 193 -11.35 24.81 43.87
N ASP A 194 -11.83 23.61 44.18
CA ASP A 194 -12.95 22.99 43.44
C ASP A 194 -14.29 23.08 44.17
N GLY A 195 -14.30 23.77 45.32
CA GLY A 195 -15.48 24.02 46.13
C GLY A 195 -16.06 22.75 46.71
N PHE A 196 -17.25 22.34 46.25
CA PHE A 196 -17.92 21.09 46.61
C PHE A 196 -18.26 20.25 45.35
N SER A 197 -17.51 20.42 44.26
CA SER A 197 -17.92 19.96 42.93
C SER A 197 -17.39 18.58 42.50
N PHE A 198 -16.79 17.82 43.41
CA PHE A 198 -16.03 16.59 43.13
C PHE A 198 -16.33 15.56 44.26
N ALA A 199 -17.55 15.01 44.24
CA ALA A 199 -18.16 14.31 45.38
C ALA A 199 -18.64 12.88 45.08
N ALA A 200 -18.40 12.37 43.88
CA ALA A 200 -18.57 10.95 43.55
C ALA A 200 -17.34 10.13 44.02
N GLN A 201 -17.39 8.82 43.77
CA GLN A 201 -16.18 8.02 43.56
C GLN A 201 -15.54 8.42 42.21
N GLY A 202 -14.30 8.02 41.91
CA GLY A 202 -13.59 8.42 40.68
C GLY A 202 -13.18 9.90 40.59
N ASP A 203 -14.11 10.85 40.78
CA ASP A 203 -13.95 12.31 40.64
C ASP A 203 -12.53 12.81 41.02
N ALA A 204 -11.76 13.32 40.05
CA ALA A 204 -10.45 13.94 40.29
C ALA A 204 -10.51 15.07 41.35
N SER A 205 -9.38 15.42 42.01
CA SER A 205 -9.34 16.49 43.05
C SER A 205 -8.09 17.40 43.00
N ILE A 206 -8.24 18.73 43.03
CA ILE A 206 -7.13 19.69 43.23
C ILE A 206 -7.05 20.09 44.71
N ILE A 207 -6.04 19.59 45.41
CA ILE A 207 -5.79 19.86 46.82
C ILE A 207 -4.55 20.75 46.93
N THR A 208 -4.68 21.89 47.60
CA THR A 208 -3.53 22.79 47.81
C THR A 208 -2.76 22.44 49.08
N TRP A 209 -1.45 22.66 49.12
CA TRP A 209 -0.63 22.42 50.32
C TRP A 209 0.33 23.56 50.62
N SER A 210 0.47 23.93 51.89
CA SER A 210 1.38 24.99 52.35
C SER A 210 2.24 24.54 53.54
N ILE A 211 3.32 25.28 53.80
CA ILE A 211 4.20 25.05 54.95
C ILE A 211 4.06 26.25 55.88
N VAL A 212 3.63 26.01 57.13
CA VAL A 212 3.32 27.12 58.05
C VAL A 212 4.57 27.96 58.38
N PRO A 213 4.42 29.25 58.71
CA PRO A 213 5.49 30.04 59.33
C PRO A 213 5.84 29.50 60.73
N ASP A 214 7.09 29.62 61.14
CA ASP A 214 7.47 29.32 62.52
C ASP A 214 6.77 30.28 63.50
N GLY A 215 6.37 29.77 64.67
CA GLY A 215 5.54 30.48 65.63
C GLY A 215 4.03 30.35 65.40
N SER A 216 3.58 29.82 64.25
CA SER A 216 2.15 29.55 64.00
C SER A 216 1.60 28.57 65.04
N SER A 217 0.41 28.84 65.59
CA SER A 217 -0.12 28.05 66.70
C SER A 217 -0.55 26.65 66.25
N ILE A 218 0.18 25.63 66.67
CA ILE A 218 -0.21 24.22 66.59
C ILE A 218 -0.99 23.86 67.87
N PRO A 219 -2.08 23.08 67.80
CA PRO A 219 -2.70 22.49 68.99
C PRO A 219 -1.72 21.59 69.76
N GLY A 220 -2.10 21.26 70.99
CA GLY A 220 -1.46 20.16 71.72
C GLY A 220 -2.27 18.89 71.57
N LEU A 221 -1.60 17.74 71.49
CA LEU A 221 -2.19 16.50 71.96
C LEU A 221 -2.37 16.58 73.49
N THR A 222 -3.14 15.67 74.09
CA THR A 222 -3.52 15.75 75.52
C THR A 222 -2.34 16.04 76.45
N ASN A 223 -2.58 16.86 77.47
CA ASN A 223 -1.61 17.40 78.44
C ASN A 223 -0.47 18.27 77.86
N GLN A 224 -0.34 18.43 76.55
CA GLN A 224 0.50 19.46 75.94
C GLN A 224 -0.25 20.80 75.86
N SER A 225 0.46 21.91 76.05
CA SER A 225 -0.05 23.21 75.59
C SER A 225 0.02 23.32 74.06
N ALA A 226 -0.80 24.22 73.50
CA ALA A 226 -0.56 24.72 72.16
C ALA A 226 0.87 25.30 72.07
N ALA A 227 1.55 25.04 70.95
CA ALA A 227 2.94 25.42 70.72
C ALA A 227 3.06 26.20 69.40
N GLY A 228 4.07 27.05 69.28
CA GLY A 228 4.42 27.64 68.00
C GLY A 228 5.16 26.62 67.14
N SER A 229 4.83 26.52 65.85
CA SER A 229 5.56 25.68 64.89
C SER A 229 7.06 26.01 64.88
N ASN A 230 7.91 25.00 64.75
CA ASN A 230 9.35 25.15 64.54
C ASN A 230 9.84 24.50 63.23
N PHE A 231 8.92 24.13 62.33
CA PHE A 231 9.21 23.34 61.12
C PHE A 231 10.34 23.93 60.27
N ARG A 232 10.33 25.25 60.01
CA ARG A 232 11.30 25.89 59.11
C ARG A 232 12.68 25.98 59.75
N ALA A 233 12.75 26.28 61.05
CA ALA A 233 13.99 26.25 61.83
C ALA A 233 14.56 24.83 61.96
N TRP A 234 13.71 23.84 62.19
CA TRP A 234 14.06 22.43 62.27
C TRP A 234 14.63 21.92 60.94
N MET A 235 13.91 22.09 59.84
CA MET A 235 14.38 21.71 58.50
C MET A 235 15.67 22.45 58.10
N ALA A 236 15.77 23.75 58.38
CA ALA A 236 17.00 24.51 58.16
C ALA A 236 18.17 24.04 59.04
N SER A 237 17.93 23.41 60.19
CA SER A 237 18.99 22.84 61.04
C SER A 237 19.55 21.51 60.51
N VAL A 238 18.74 20.73 59.79
CA VAL A 238 19.14 19.43 59.20
C VAL A 238 19.74 19.60 57.80
N TYR A 239 19.13 20.45 56.96
CA TYR A 239 19.48 20.58 55.53
C TYR A 239 20.13 21.92 55.15
N GLY A 240 20.19 22.88 56.08
CA GLY A 240 20.55 24.26 55.78
C GLY A 240 19.40 25.07 55.15
N GLY A 241 19.63 26.37 54.98
CA GLY A 241 18.65 27.30 54.41
C GLY A 241 18.42 28.55 55.27
N SER A 242 17.30 29.23 55.05
CA SER A 242 16.83 30.41 55.76
C SER A 242 15.45 30.17 56.34
N VAL A 243 15.32 30.29 57.67
CA VAL A 243 14.05 30.17 58.40
C VAL A 243 13.00 31.17 57.92
N ASN A 244 13.44 32.35 57.46
CA ASN A 244 12.59 33.46 57.03
C ASN A 244 12.48 33.59 55.49
N GLY A 245 12.94 32.59 54.72
CA GLY A 245 12.80 32.57 53.26
C GLY A 245 11.43 32.05 52.80
N SER A 246 11.13 32.17 51.50
CA SER A 246 10.07 31.34 50.89
C SER A 246 10.43 29.87 51.06
N ALA A 247 9.45 28.99 51.30
CA ALA A 247 9.75 27.58 51.49
C ALA A 247 10.28 26.94 50.19
N SER A 248 9.72 27.34 49.03
CA SER A 248 10.19 26.98 47.68
C SER A 248 11.70 27.13 47.47
N ASP A 249 12.31 28.08 48.17
CA ASP A 249 13.70 28.47 47.94
C ASP A 249 14.67 27.71 48.87
N GLN A 250 14.18 26.74 49.66
CA GLN A 250 14.98 26.05 50.68
C GLN A 250 15.52 24.69 50.20
N PRO A 251 16.74 24.28 50.61
CA PRO A 251 17.37 23.03 50.15
C PRO A 251 16.57 21.76 50.42
N TRP A 252 15.67 21.79 51.40
CA TRP A 252 14.82 20.66 51.81
C TRP A 252 13.47 20.61 51.10
N PHE A 253 13.05 21.68 50.40
CA PHE A 253 11.70 21.79 49.81
C PHE A 253 11.41 20.68 48.80
N GLN A 254 12.39 20.34 47.97
CA GLN A 254 12.27 19.29 46.95
C GLN A 254 11.92 17.92 47.54
N ILE A 255 12.21 17.65 48.82
CA ILE A 255 11.82 16.40 49.50
C ILE A 255 10.29 16.33 49.67
N PHE A 256 9.65 17.47 49.93
CA PHE A 256 8.19 17.58 50.08
C PHE A 256 7.51 17.69 48.72
N GLU A 257 8.06 18.51 47.81
CA GLU A 257 7.59 18.62 46.42
C GLU A 257 7.52 17.23 45.75
N SER A 258 8.62 16.48 45.77
CA SER A 258 8.64 15.11 45.23
C SER A 258 7.80 14.10 46.02
N ALA A 259 7.49 14.34 47.29
CA ALA A 259 6.61 13.45 48.08
C ALA A 259 5.15 13.60 47.66
N PHE A 260 4.72 14.84 47.41
CA PHE A 260 3.37 15.13 46.91
C PHE A 260 3.26 14.73 45.43
N GLU A 261 4.27 14.97 44.60
CA GLU A 261 4.32 14.47 43.21
C GLU A 261 4.30 12.93 43.11
N GLU A 262 5.11 12.22 43.91
CA GLU A 262 5.15 10.74 43.85
C GLU A 262 3.87 10.09 44.39
N MET A 263 3.14 10.75 45.31
CA MET A 263 1.82 10.28 45.77
C MET A 263 0.71 10.49 44.75
N ALA A 264 0.71 11.65 44.07
CA ALA A 264 -0.26 11.97 43.03
C ALA A 264 -0.02 11.21 41.71
N GLY A 265 1.21 10.74 41.45
CA GLY A 265 1.71 10.35 40.12
C GLY A 265 0.99 9.21 39.37
N THR A 266 -0.03 8.58 39.94
CA THR A 266 -0.88 7.60 39.23
C THR A 266 -2.39 7.89 39.30
N CYS A 267 -2.86 8.84 40.12
CA CYS A 267 -4.29 9.08 40.35
C CYS A 267 -4.74 10.49 39.90
N GLY A 268 -6.05 10.76 39.87
CA GLY A 268 -6.64 12.07 39.53
C GLY A 268 -6.42 13.16 40.59
N LEU A 269 -5.45 12.98 41.48
CA LEU A 269 -5.01 14.01 42.42
C LEU A 269 -4.08 15.02 41.75
N THR A 270 -4.37 16.30 41.93
CA THR A 270 -3.46 17.40 41.56
C THR A 270 -3.06 18.15 42.84
N LEU A 271 -1.85 17.87 43.34
CA LEU A 271 -1.37 18.41 44.61
C LEU A 271 -0.52 19.68 44.41
N VAL A 272 -1.11 20.84 44.66
CA VAL A 272 -0.53 22.15 44.28
C VAL A 272 0.08 22.87 45.47
N TYR A 273 1.36 23.24 45.39
CA TYR A 273 2.00 24.06 46.42
C TYR A 273 1.43 25.49 46.42
N GLU A 274 0.91 25.92 47.57
CA GLU A 274 0.49 27.29 47.88
C GLU A 274 1.62 28.02 48.62
N PRO A 275 2.30 29.01 47.98
CA PRO A 275 3.46 29.68 48.57
C PRO A 275 3.17 30.53 49.82
N MET A 276 1.91 30.93 50.02
CA MET A 276 1.50 31.73 51.15
C MET A 276 0.90 30.87 52.27
N ASP A 277 1.14 31.27 53.52
CA ASP A 277 0.42 30.74 54.67
C ASP A 277 0.25 31.88 55.69
N ASP A 278 -0.98 32.17 56.09
CA ASP A 278 -1.31 33.32 56.94
C ASP A 278 -1.00 33.11 58.43
N GLY A 279 -0.39 31.97 58.81
CA GLY A 279 0.07 31.69 60.17
C GLY A 279 -1.04 31.52 61.19
N VAL A 280 -2.29 31.40 60.74
CA VAL A 280 -3.43 31.08 61.61
C VAL A 280 -3.25 29.69 62.22
N ARG A 281 -3.94 29.47 63.36
CA ARG A 281 -3.90 28.21 64.10
C ARG A 281 -4.21 27.02 63.18
N VAL A 282 -3.38 25.98 63.26
CA VAL A 282 -3.59 24.65 62.65
C VAL A 282 -4.84 24.05 63.30
N ASP A 283 -5.95 23.98 62.57
CA ASP A 283 -7.30 23.74 63.11
C ASP A 283 -8.34 23.55 61.98
N SER A 284 -9.25 22.58 62.09
CA SER A 284 -10.30 22.32 61.07
C SER A 284 -11.24 23.52 60.81
N LEU A 285 -11.27 24.51 61.70
CA LEU A 285 -12.01 25.76 61.49
C LEU A 285 -11.32 26.74 60.52
N ASN A 286 -10.08 26.48 60.11
CA ASN A 286 -9.27 27.32 59.21
C ASN A 286 -8.93 26.62 57.87
N PRO A 287 -9.91 26.09 57.10
CA PRO A 287 -9.64 25.34 55.88
C PRO A 287 -8.91 26.17 54.80
N GLY A 288 -8.37 25.49 53.80
CA GLY A 288 -7.57 26.06 52.73
C GLY A 288 -8.23 27.20 51.95
N LYS A 289 -7.38 28.07 51.39
CA LYS A 289 -7.79 29.28 50.69
C LYS A 289 -6.69 29.80 49.76
N LEU A 290 -6.95 29.75 48.46
CA LEU A 290 -6.06 30.22 47.39
C LEU A 290 -5.46 31.61 47.66
N GLY A 291 -4.15 31.72 47.47
CA GLY A 291 -3.32 32.90 47.72
C GLY A 291 -3.15 33.29 49.19
N ILE A 292 -3.51 32.40 50.14
CA ILE A 292 -3.52 32.68 51.58
C ILE A 292 -3.00 31.51 52.43
N ARG A 293 -3.43 30.26 52.17
CA ARG A 293 -2.90 29.01 52.77
C ARG A 293 -3.43 27.78 52.04
N GLY A 294 -2.70 26.67 52.11
CA GLY A 294 -3.11 25.38 51.54
C GLY A 294 -4.28 24.72 52.30
N ASP A 295 -4.89 23.73 51.66
CA ASP A 295 -5.85 22.79 52.25
C ASP A 295 -5.16 21.80 53.21
N ILE A 296 -3.93 21.37 52.88
CA ILE A 296 -3.03 20.57 53.73
C ILE A 296 -1.90 21.48 54.22
N ARG A 297 -1.75 21.69 55.53
CA ARG A 297 -0.68 22.54 56.07
C ARG A 297 0.34 21.72 56.86
N ILE A 298 1.61 21.89 56.50
CA ILE A 298 2.74 21.16 57.09
C ILE A 298 3.36 21.96 58.22
N ALA A 299 3.50 21.36 59.40
CA ALA A 299 4.03 21.98 60.62
C ALA A 299 4.90 21.00 61.45
N ALA A 300 5.56 21.48 62.51
CA ALA A 300 6.31 20.63 63.44
C ALA A 300 6.36 21.21 64.85
N ARG A 301 6.52 20.33 65.84
CA ARG A 301 6.70 20.66 67.27
C ARG A 301 7.42 19.51 67.98
N GLU A 302 7.57 19.60 69.30
CA GLU A 302 7.89 18.45 70.16
C GLU A 302 6.57 17.70 70.45
N LEU A 303 6.53 16.37 70.23
CA LEU A 303 5.36 15.51 70.49
C LEU A 303 5.61 14.57 71.68
N ASP A 304 6.47 13.55 71.54
CA ASP A 304 6.85 12.67 72.66
C ASP A 304 8.36 12.38 72.79
N GLY A 305 9.19 12.85 71.84
CA GLY A 305 10.64 12.94 72.00
C GLY A 305 11.42 12.30 70.86
N ASN A 306 12.36 11.41 71.21
CA ASN A 306 13.19 10.67 70.25
C ASN A 306 12.85 9.18 70.32
N SER A 307 12.36 8.61 69.23
CA SER A 307 11.52 7.40 69.17
C SER A 307 10.20 7.58 69.92
N GLY A 308 9.18 6.83 69.48
CA GLY A 308 7.78 7.09 69.78
C GLY A 308 7.03 7.49 68.51
N ASN A 309 6.35 8.63 68.57
CA ASN A 309 5.48 9.15 67.53
C ASN A 309 6.23 10.14 66.62
N LEU A 310 6.41 9.77 65.35
CA LEU A 310 7.19 10.52 64.37
C LEU A 310 6.46 11.73 63.81
N ALA A 311 5.16 11.58 63.59
CA ALA A 311 4.29 12.60 63.01
C ALA A 311 2.82 12.23 63.26
N ILE A 312 1.94 13.22 63.06
CA ILE A 312 0.49 13.04 63.07
C ILE A 312 -0.14 13.71 61.85
N ALA A 313 -1.22 13.12 61.35
CA ALA A 313 -2.02 13.64 60.26
C ALA A 313 -3.51 13.67 60.63
N PHE A 314 -4.22 14.63 60.06
CA PHE A 314 -5.67 14.78 60.19
C PHE A 314 -6.41 14.33 58.91
N PRO A 315 -7.68 13.86 59.04
CA PRO A 315 -8.46 13.38 57.90
C PRO A 315 -8.75 14.46 56.85
N PRO A 316 -9.20 14.07 55.63
CA PRO A 316 -9.72 14.98 54.63
C PRO A 316 -10.73 16.02 55.14
N ASP A 317 -10.79 17.17 54.45
CA ASP A 317 -11.41 18.43 54.89
C ASP A 317 -10.74 19.11 56.12
N HIS A 318 -9.73 18.50 56.75
CA HIS A 318 -8.81 19.15 57.69
C HIS A 318 -7.36 19.05 57.22
N GLY A 319 -6.88 17.86 56.86
CA GLY A 319 -5.66 17.64 56.05
C GLY A 319 -4.31 17.93 56.69
N ASP A 320 -4.24 18.85 57.67
CA ASP A 320 -3.00 19.32 58.29
C ASP A 320 -2.14 18.17 58.87
N MET A 321 -0.81 18.32 58.81
CA MET A 321 0.16 17.31 59.26
C MET A 321 1.30 17.93 60.09
N ILE A 322 1.66 17.28 61.20
CA ILE A 322 2.54 17.81 62.25
C ILE A 322 3.61 16.78 62.63
N PHE A 323 4.87 17.11 62.39
CA PHE A 323 6.02 16.22 62.66
C PHE A 323 6.61 16.44 64.07
N ASP A 324 7.17 15.38 64.69
CA ASP A 324 8.04 15.54 65.86
C ASP A 324 9.44 16.01 65.44
N SER A 325 9.66 17.31 65.62
CA SER A 325 10.94 18.00 65.39
C SER A 325 12.08 17.53 66.30
N SER A 326 11.79 16.75 67.35
CA SER A 326 12.77 16.28 68.33
C SER A 326 13.29 14.85 68.07
N ASP A 327 12.72 14.09 67.13
CA ASP A 327 13.24 12.76 66.79
C ASP A 327 14.51 12.85 65.92
N GLY A 328 15.59 12.23 66.39
CA GLY A 328 16.87 12.13 65.70
C GLY A 328 16.84 11.30 64.41
N ILE A 329 15.80 10.49 64.16
CA ILE A 329 15.66 9.69 62.94
C ILE A 329 15.67 10.56 61.67
N PHE A 330 15.10 11.77 61.74
CA PHE A 330 15.04 12.71 60.63
C PHE A 330 16.39 13.39 60.33
N GLN A 331 17.37 13.29 61.23
CA GLN A 331 18.75 13.73 60.99
C GLN A 331 19.51 12.73 60.09
N ILE A 332 18.97 11.51 59.86
CA ILE A 332 19.59 10.46 59.05
C ILE A 332 19.18 10.64 57.58
N THR A 333 19.83 11.58 56.90
CA THR A 333 19.57 11.98 55.50
C THR A 333 20.04 10.96 54.44
N SER A 334 20.58 9.81 54.83
CA SER A 334 21.04 8.77 53.91
C SER A 334 19.88 8.11 53.15
N GLY A 335 20.15 7.67 51.92
CA GLY A 335 19.11 7.12 51.03
C GLY A 335 18.15 8.20 50.50
N SER A 336 18.66 9.41 50.20
CA SER A 336 17.85 10.58 49.80
C SER A 336 16.76 10.92 50.82
N SER A 337 17.13 10.94 52.10
CA SER A 337 16.23 11.21 53.23
C SER A 337 14.99 10.32 53.31
N ILE A 338 15.12 9.05 52.92
CA ILE A 338 14.05 8.02 52.91
C ILE A 338 13.14 8.01 54.15
N ARG A 339 13.67 8.34 55.33
CA ARG A 339 12.90 8.42 56.60
C ARG A 339 11.90 9.57 56.58
N LEU A 340 12.39 10.78 56.34
CA LEU A 340 11.54 11.97 56.20
C LEU A 340 10.59 11.81 55.03
N PHE A 341 11.09 11.33 53.88
CA PHE A 341 10.29 11.14 52.68
C PHE A 341 9.12 10.16 52.92
N ASN A 342 9.40 8.97 53.44
CA ASN A 342 8.37 7.97 53.69
C ASN A 342 7.37 8.45 54.77
N THR A 343 7.82 9.15 55.81
CA THR A 343 6.91 9.74 56.80
C THR A 343 6.01 10.81 56.17
N VAL A 344 6.56 11.70 55.32
CA VAL A 344 5.75 12.70 54.60
C VAL A 344 4.73 12.05 53.69
N THR A 345 5.09 11.01 52.93
CA THR A 345 4.13 10.27 52.12
C THR A 345 3.13 9.47 52.97
N HIS A 346 3.51 8.99 54.15
CA HIS A 346 2.62 8.27 55.07
C HIS A 346 1.57 9.19 55.68
N GLU A 347 1.98 10.33 56.25
CA GLU A 347 1.06 11.40 56.69
C GLU A 347 0.17 11.86 55.54
N LEU A 348 0.73 12.01 54.33
CA LEU A 348 -0.04 12.43 53.16
C LEU A 348 -1.11 11.41 52.76
N GLY A 349 -0.83 10.10 52.87
CA GLY A 349 -1.85 9.06 52.67
C GLY A 349 -3.05 9.25 53.61
N HIS A 350 -2.78 9.56 54.89
CA HIS A 350 -3.84 9.91 55.85
C HIS A 350 -4.53 11.24 55.51
N SER A 351 -3.78 12.29 55.15
CA SER A 351 -4.36 13.57 54.70
C SER A 351 -5.22 13.43 53.43
N LEU A 352 -5.07 12.34 52.67
CA LEU A 352 -5.83 12.02 51.46
C LEU A 352 -6.99 11.02 51.69
N GLY A 353 -7.14 10.46 52.90
CA GLY A 353 -8.29 9.60 53.25
C GLY A 353 -7.96 8.11 53.45
N LEU A 354 -6.68 7.72 53.44
CA LEU A 354 -6.26 6.33 53.66
C LEU A 354 -6.03 6.01 55.16
N ALA A 355 -6.29 4.76 55.54
CA ALA A 355 -6.08 4.21 56.88
C ALA A 355 -4.77 3.38 56.97
N HIS A 356 -4.42 2.91 58.17
CA HIS A 356 -3.29 1.99 58.37
C HIS A 356 -3.61 0.57 57.90
N VAL A 357 -2.68 -0.01 57.13
CA VAL A 357 -2.84 -1.30 56.46
C VAL A 357 -1.90 -2.37 57.05
N CYS A 358 -2.41 -3.60 57.13
CA CYS A 358 -1.75 -4.76 57.72
C CYS A 358 -1.55 -5.92 56.72
N PRO A 359 -0.74 -6.95 57.05
CA PRO A 359 0.16 -7.03 58.20
C PRO A 359 1.37 -6.08 58.09
N ILE A 360 1.97 -5.72 59.23
CA ILE A 360 3.31 -5.10 59.25
C ILE A 360 4.32 -6.14 58.76
N ASN A 361 4.83 -5.97 57.55
CA ASN A 361 5.79 -6.85 56.89
C ASN A 361 6.77 -6.12 55.93
N GLN A 362 6.74 -4.79 55.92
CA GLN A 362 7.55 -3.86 55.13
C GLN A 362 7.33 -3.96 53.61
N THR A 363 6.08 -4.15 53.19
CA THR A 363 5.64 -4.17 51.78
C THR A 363 4.75 -3.00 51.36
N LYS A 364 4.16 -2.24 52.30
CA LYS A 364 3.28 -1.09 52.02
C LYS A 364 3.69 0.13 52.84
N LEU A 365 3.43 1.33 52.32
CA LEU A 365 3.84 2.60 52.93
C LEU A 365 2.99 2.94 54.16
N LEU A 366 1.68 2.63 54.13
CA LEU A 366 0.75 2.87 55.23
C LEU A 366 0.70 1.73 56.25
N GLU A 367 1.72 0.88 56.30
CA GLU A 367 1.94 0.05 57.48
C GLU A 367 2.18 0.93 58.72
N PRO A 368 1.55 0.65 59.88
CA PRO A 368 1.55 1.52 61.06
C PRO A 368 2.92 1.84 61.72
N SER A 369 4.04 1.43 61.11
CA SER A 369 5.40 1.68 61.60
C SER A 369 6.33 2.00 60.44
N LEU A 370 7.15 3.05 60.55
CA LEU A 370 8.00 3.56 59.47
C LEU A 370 8.92 2.48 58.88
N THR A 371 8.67 2.13 57.62
CA THR A 371 9.56 1.31 56.78
C THR A 371 10.62 2.16 56.07
N THR A 372 11.83 1.60 55.92
CA THR A 372 12.88 2.14 55.03
C THR A 372 13.39 1.08 54.03
N SER A 373 12.60 0.04 53.76
CA SER A 373 12.97 -1.06 52.87
C SER A 373 12.68 -0.75 51.39
N PHE A 374 11.79 0.21 51.14
CA PHE A 374 11.55 0.89 49.86
C PHE A 374 11.34 2.40 50.14
N ARG A 375 11.23 3.23 49.09
CA ARG A 375 10.91 4.67 49.20
C ARG A 375 9.61 4.99 48.46
N GLY A 376 8.73 5.77 49.09
CA GLY A 376 7.48 6.26 48.50
C GLY A 376 6.35 5.23 48.44
N PRO A 377 5.17 5.62 47.93
CA PRO A 377 3.98 4.78 47.84
C PRO A 377 4.23 3.51 47.02
N GLN A 378 3.59 2.43 47.45
CA GLN A 378 3.59 1.13 46.80
C GLN A 378 2.23 0.87 46.15
N PHE A 379 2.06 -0.34 45.60
CA PHE A 379 0.87 -0.71 44.82
C PHE A 379 -0.45 -0.51 45.59
N ASP A 380 -0.47 -0.81 46.89
CA ASP A 380 -1.64 -0.66 47.76
C ASP A 380 -2.12 0.80 47.89
N GLU A 381 -1.18 1.74 48.04
CA GLU A 381 -1.49 3.16 48.07
C GLU A 381 -1.93 3.68 46.70
N PHE A 382 -1.31 3.22 45.61
CA PHE A 382 -1.75 3.60 44.26
C PHE A 382 -3.17 3.12 43.96
N GLN A 383 -3.51 1.86 44.28
CA GLN A 383 -4.86 1.33 44.07
C GLN A 383 -5.89 1.99 44.97
N SER A 384 -5.56 2.19 46.25
CA SER A 384 -6.48 2.84 47.19
C SER A 384 -6.73 4.30 46.81
N LEU A 385 -5.73 5.05 46.34
CA LEU A 385 -5.94 6.42 45.84
C LEU A 385 -6.65 6.46 44.49
N GLN A 386 -6.46 5.46 43.62
CA GLN A 386 -7.20 5.37 42.36
C GLN A 386 -8.69 5.07 42.59
N ARG A 387 -9.04 4.22 43.56
CA ARG A 387 -10.43 4.12 44.01
C ARG A 387 -10.95 5.42 44.61
N LEU A 388 -10.13 6.18 45.34
CA LEU A 388 -10.62 7.42 45.96
C LEU A 388 -10.75 8.59 44.97
N TYR A 389 -9.91 8.68 43.94
CA TYR A 389 -9.73 9.88 43.11
C TYR A 389 -9.44 9.58 41.63
N GLY A 390 -9.75 8.37 41.15
CA GLY A 390 -9.58 7.97 39.77
C GLY A 390 -8.11 7.83 39.35
N ASP A 391 -7.85 7.45 38.09
CA ASP A 391 -6.50 7.36 37.54
C ASP A 391 -5.96 8.71 37.05
N ARG A 392 -4.65 8.82 36.78
CA ARG A 392 -3.95 10.02 36.27
C ARG A 392 -4.52 10.62 34.96
N PHE A 393 -5.47 9.97 34.29
CA PHE A 393 -6.19 10.51 33.14
C PHE A 393 -7.56 11.11 33.49
N GLU A 394 -8.04 10.92 34.72
CA GLU A 394 -9.10 11.70 35.35
C GLU A 394 -8.57 13.11 35.64
N LEU A 395 -9.19 14.13 35.03
CA LEU A 395 -8.58 15.46 34.88
C LEU A 395 -9.57 16.61 35.12
N HIS A 396 -9.08 17.73 35.64
CA HIS A 396 -9.93 18.86 36.01
C HIS A 396 -10.40 19.71 34.85
N GLY A 397 -11.73 19.83 34.67
CA GLY A 397 -12.32 20.75 33.70
C GLY A 397 -13.84 20.68 33.56
N ASP A 398 -14.30 21.01 32.33
CA ASP A 398 -15.66 20.73 31.82
C ASP A 398 -15.77 19.29 31.25
N PHE A 399 -14.64 18.62 31.07
CA PHE A 399 -14.44 17.20 30.75
C PHE A 399 -13.61 16.69 31.92
N ARG A 400 -14.16 15.83 32.78
CA ARG A 400 -13.69 15.67 34.18
C ARG A 400 -12.98 14.35 34.45
N ASP A 401 -12.94 13.57 33.40
CA ASP A 401 -12.95 12.13 33.37
C ASP A 401 -12.41 11.70 32.00
N ASN A 402 -12.15 10.41 31.81
CA ASN A 402 -12.24 9.80 30.49
C ASN A 402 -13.40 8.79 30.34
N ASP A 403 -14.40 8.83 31.23
CA ASP A 403 -15.67 8.08 31.20
C ASP A 403 -16.56 8.35 29.97
N THR A 404 -16.19 9.30 29.10
CA THR A 404 -17.01 9.72 27.97
C THR A 404 -16.24 9.87 26.66
N VAL A 405 -16.89 9.53 25.55
CA VAL A 405 -16.41 9.78 24.16
C VAL A 405 -15.89 11.21 23.97
N GLN A 406 -16.53 12.19 24.60
CA GLN A 406 -16.20 13.61 24.48
C GLN A 406 -14.93 13.99 25.25
N ALA A 407 -14.61 13.27 26.32
CA ALA A 407 -13.40 13.47 27.13
C ALA A 407 -12.26 12.47 26.79
N ALA A 408 -12.58 11.43 26.01
CA ALA A 408 -11.76 10.28 25.67
C ALA A 408 -10.27 10.59 25.44
N LYS A 409 -9.42 9.85 26.15
CA LYS A 409 -7.97 10.06 26.18
C LYS A 409 -7.32 9.83 24.81
N LEU A 410 -6.78 10.89 24.21
CA LEU A 410 -6.02 10.78 22.96
C LEU A 410 -4.74 9.94 23.14
N ILE A 411 -4.61 8.88 22.34
CA ILE A 411 -3.40 8.08 22.17
C ILE A 411 -2.77 8.42 20.81
N GLU A 412 -1.57 9.01 20.84
CA GLU A 412 -0.76 9.22 19.63
C GLU A 412 -0.09 7.90 19.21
N LEU A 413 -0.72 7.16 18.29
CA LEU A 413 -0.18 5.92 17.73
C LEU A 413 0.78 6.21 16.57
N VAL A 414 1.95 5.57 16.60
CA VAL A 414 2.94 5.58 15.51
C VAL A 414 2.96 4.19 14.87
N GLU A 415 2.93 4.13 13.53
CA GLU A 415 2.86 2.87 12.80
C GLU A 415 4.03 1.93 13.16
N GLY A 416 3.71 0.68 13.50
CA GLY A 416 4.69 -0.32 13.93
C GLY A 416 5.32 -0.08 15.31
N SER A 417 4.71 0.77 16.15
CA SER A 417 5.16 1.05 17.52
C SER A 417 4.03 0.82 18.53
N ARG A 418 4.24 -0.09 19.48
CA ARG A 418 3.30 -0.33 20.58
C ARG A 418 3.47 0.71 21.70
N VAL A 419 2.40 1.46 21.98
CA VAL A 419 2.26 2.29 23.18
C VAL A 419 1.80 1.40 24.34
N ASN A 420 2.30 1.66 25.56
CA ASN A 420 1.85 0.97 26.77
C ASN A 420 1.61 1.96 27.90
N PHE A 421 0.46 1.85 28.55
CA PHE A 421 0.10 2.53 29.79
C PHE A 421 0.01 1.48 30.91
N VAL A 422 0.40 1.86 32.13
CA VAL A 422 0.37 1.00 33.33
C VAL A 422 -0.29 1.76 34.47
N ARG A 423 -0.92 1.04 35.42
CA ARG A 423 -1.65 1.65 36.54
C ARG A 423 -2.70 2.65 36.03
N LEU A 424 -3.52 2.16 35.13
CA LEU A 424 -4.84 2.71 34.85
C LEU A 424 -5.85 1.99 35.76
N SER A 425 -7.07 2.49 35.91
CA SER A 425 -8.08 1.82 36.74
C SER A 425 -9.51 2.08 36.28
N ILE A 426 -10.30 0.99 36.22
CA ILE A 426 -11.75 1.10 36.43
C ILE A 426 -11.93 1.26 37.94
N ASP A 427 -12.39 2.42 38.41
CA ASP A 427 -12.51 2.78 39.83
C ASP A 427 -13.73 2.14 40.51
N ASP A 428 -14.89 2.16 39.86
CA ASP A 428 -16.14 1.56 40.35
C ASP A 428 -17.01 0.93 39.24
N ASN A 429 -18.21 0.44 39.60
CA ASN A 429 -19.09 -0.24 38.65
C ASN A 429 -19.91 0.69 37.72
N SER A 430 -19.51 1.97 37.62
CA SER A 430 -20.03 2.97 36.69
C SER A 430 -18.96 3.63 35.79
N ASP A 431 -17.68 3.54 36.18
CA ASP A 431 -16.51 3.94 35.38
C ASP A 431 -16.43 3.18 34.04
N GLN A 432 -16.08 3.91 32.96
CA GLN A 432 -15.81 3.36 31.64
C GLN A 432 -14.74 4.16 30.86
N ASP A 433 -13.47 3.98 31.19
CA ASP A 433 -12.32 4.44 30.40
C ASP A 433 -12.50 4.46 28.86
N PHE A 434 -12.61 5.65 28.24
CA PHE A 434 -12.54 5.86 26.79
C PHE A 434 -11.18 6.41 26.35
N TYR A 435 -10.65 5.84 25.27
CA TYR A 435 -9.47 6.33 24.56
C TYR A 435 -9.83 6.67 23.11
N ARG A 436 -9.14 7.63 22.50
CA ARG A 436 -9.28 7.98 21.07
C ARG A 436 -7.96 7.81 20.34
N PHE A 437 -7.99 7.28 19.12
CA PHE A 437 -6.86 7.24 18.21
C PHE A 437 -7.31 7.56 16.77
N GLU A 438 -6.36 7.87 15.89
CA GLU A 438 -6.62 8.04 14.45
C GLU A 438 -5.97 6.90 13.67
N GLY A 439 -6.58 6.50 12.56
CA GLY A 439 -6.08 5.41 11.73
C GLY A 439 -6.60 5.45 10.29
N LEU A 440 -5.89 4.74 9.41
CA LEU A 440 -6.17 4.65 7.98
C LEU A 440 -6.87 3.33 7.64
N VAL A 441 -7.77 3.37 6.65
CA VAL A 441 -8.44 2.17 6.14
C VAL A 441 -7.42 1.09 5.74
N GLY A 442 -7.63 -0.12 6.25
CA GLY A 442 -6.79 -1.28 5.95
C GLY A 442 -5.54 -1.45 6.83
N GLN A 443 -5.16 -0.49 7.68
CA GLN A 443 -4.23 -0.76 8.79
C GLN A 443 -4.86 -1.77 9.77
N THR A 444 -4.02 -2.47 10.53
CA THR A 444 -4.47 -3.43 11.56
C THR A 444 -4.10 -2.94 12.97
N LEU A 445 -5.03 -3.09 13.90
CA LEU A 445 -4.90 -2.72 15.30
C LEU A 445 -4.70 -3.97 16.16
N ASN A 446 -3.74 -3.91 17.09
CA ASN A 446 -3.62 -4.82 18.21
C ASN A 446 -3.91 -4.04 19.51
N VAL A 447 -4.72 -4.62 20.40
CA VAL A 447 -5.05 -4.08 21.73
C VAL A 447 -4.90 -5.19 22.77
N GLU A 448 -4.31 -4.87 23.92
CA GLU A 448 -4.17 -5.78 25.05
C GLU A 448 -4.45 -5.03 26.35
N VAL A 449 -5.40 -5.54 27.15
CA VAL A 449 -5.75 -5.03 28.48
C VAL A 449 -5.36 -6.11 29.49
N VAL A 450 -4.43 -5.78 30.40
CA VAL A 450 -3.88 -6.71 31.40
C VAL A 450 -4.36 -6.32 32.80
N PRO A 451 -5.16 -7.15 33.49
CA PRO A 451 -5.64 -6.82 34.84
C PRO A 451 -4.55 -7.00 35.91
N GLY A 452 -4.49 -6.05 36.84
CA GLY A 452 -3.66 -6.04 38.04
C GLY A 452 -2.16 -5.82 37.83
N GLU A 453 -1.42 -5.75 38.93
CA GLU A 453 0.05 -5.94 38.96
C GLU A 453 0.48 -7.13 39.84
N GLY A 454 -0.46 -7.77 40.55
CA GLY A 454 -0.22 -9.00 41.32
C GLY A 454 -1.04 -9.11 42.60
N SER A 455 -0.57 -9.95 43.52
CA SER A 455 -1.29 -10.31 44.76
C SER A 455 -0.43 -10.10 46.00
N TYR A 456 -1.02 -9.59 47.08
CA TYR A 456 -0.34 -9.35 48.36
C TYR A 456 -1.22 -9.72 49.56
N LEU A 457 -0.68 -9.69 50.77
CA LEU A 457 -1.46 -9.87 52.00
C LEU A 457 -1.98 -8.50 52.46
N GLU A 458 -3.29 -8.39 52.64
CA GLU A 458 -3.96 -7.17 53.03
C GLU A 458 -5.04 -7.46 54.09
N GLY A 459 -5.13 -6.60 55.08
CA GLY A 459 -6.24 -6.50 56.00
C GLY A 459 -6.06 -5.23 56.82
N GLY A 460 -7.11 -4.75 57.48
CA GLY A 460 -6.95 -3.65 58.42
C GLY A 460 -6.49 -4.13 59.81
N GLU A 461 -6.71 -3.30 60.81
CA GLU A 461 -6.41 -3.57 62.21
C GLU A 461 -7.56 -4.32 62.92
N ALA A 462 -7.22 -5.38 63.65
CA ALA A 462 -8.18 -6.24 64.33
C ALA A 462 -8.26 -5.95 65.84
N ASP A 463 -9.22 -6.55 66.52
CA ASP A 463 -9.48 -6.48 67.98
C ASP A 463 -8.40 -7.22 68.83
N SER A 464 -7.16 -7.24 68.32
CA SER A 464 -5.94 -7.71 68.99
C SER A 464 -4.67 -7.09 68.35
N GLY A 465 -4.81 -5.93 67.68
CA GLY A 465 -3.77 -5.28 66.89
C GLY A 465 -3.77 -5.67 65.41
N CYS A 466 -2.66 -5.38 64.74
CA CYS A 466 -2.50 -5.55 63.30
C CYS A 466 -2.81 -6.97 62.82
N SER A 467 -3.75 -7.11 61.85
CA SER A 467 -4.16 -8.43 61.36
C SER A 467 -3.07 -9.11 60.54
N GLN A 468 -3.20 -10.42 60.31
CA GLN A 468 -2.28 -11.16 59.42
C GLN A 468 -2.54 -10.90 57.92
N GLY A 469 -3.60 -10.14 57.60
CA GLY A 469 -4.13 -10.01 56.26
C GLY A 469 -4.73 -11.30 55.69
N ILE A 470 -5.44 -11.14 54.58
CA ILE A 470 -5.89 -12.18 53.66
C ILE A 470 -5.22 -11.88 52.31
N ARG A 471 -5.03 -12.89 51.45
CA ARG A 471 -4.43 -12.66 50.13
C ARG A 471 -5.44 -11.98 49.22
N PHE A 472 -5.21 -10.71 48.91
CA PHE A 472 -5.87 -10.00 47.83
C PHE A 472 -5.14 -10.25 46.50
N ASN A 473 -5.86 -10.31 45.38
CA ASN A 473 -5.28 -10.33 44.03
C ASN A 473 -5.86 -9.19 43.19
N SER A 474 -5.00 -8.24 42.81
CA SER A 474 -5.41 -7.07 42.04
C SER A 474 -5.85 -7.36 40.61
N ALA A 475 -5.65 -8.58 40.11
CA ALA A 475 -6.17 -9.00 38.80
C ALA A 475 -7.62 -9.54 38.87
N GLU A 476 -8.10 -9.94 40.06
CA GLU A 476 -9.37 -10.67 40.24
C GLU A 476 -10.46 -9.79 40.89
N VAL A 477 -10.61 -8.51 40.47
CA VAL A 477 -11.63 -7.58 40.99
C VAL A 477 -12.79 -7.41 40.03
N HIS A 478 -12.52 -6.94 38.80
CA HIS A 478 -13.51 -6.83 37.73
C HIS A 478 -13.18 -7.80 36.60
N ASP A 479 -14.22 -8.42 36.05
CA ASP A 479 -14.17 -9.07 34.74
C ASP A 479 -14.14 -7.95 33.68
N LEU A 480 -12.96 -7.69 33.10
CA LEU A 480 -12.74 -6.56 32.18
C LEU A 480 -13.18 -6.89 30.76
N SER A 481 -13.59 -5.88 30.02
CA SER A 481 -13.88 -5.96 28.59
C SER A 481 -13.27 -4.79 27.82
N VAL A 482 -12.99 -5.00 26.52
CA VAL A 482 -12.45 -3.97 25.64
C VAL A 482 -13.20 -3.91 24.31
N GLN A 483 -13.54 -2.71 23.85
CA GLN A 483 -14.35 -2.47 22.65
C GLN A 483 -13.68 -1.47 21.71
N ILE A 484 -13.92 -1.61 20.41
CA ILE A 484 -13.58 -0.62 19.38
C ILE A 484 -14.89 0.01 18.88
N LEU A 485 -15.00 1.33 18.96
CA LEU A 485 -16.15 2.10 18.50
C LEU A 485 -15.79 2.99 17.31
N ALA A 486 -16.79 3.27 16.47
CA ALA A 486 -16.67 4.09 15.27
C ALA A 486 -16.43 5.57 15.58
N GLU A 487 -16.29 6.38 14.52
CA GLU A 487 -16.08 7.84 14.62
C GLU A 487 -17.24 8.59 15.34
N ASP A 488 -18.42 7.98 15.44
CA ASP A 488 -19.54 8.49 16.24
C ASP A 488 -19.37 8.26 17.77
N GLY A 489 -18.47 7.37 18.19
CA GLY A 489 -18.25 6.95 19.58
C GLY A 489 -19.38 6.11 20.19
N GLU A 490 -20.44 5.79 19.45
CA GLU A 490 -21.59 5.01 19.94
C GLU A 490 -21.66 3.62 19.28
N THR A 491 -21.27 3.51 18.01
CA THR A 491 -21.35 2.28 17.23
C THR A 491 -20.16 1.37 17.53
N ILE A 492 -20.36 0.32 18.33
CA ILE A 492 -19.39 -0.75 18.55
C ILE A 492 -19.15 -1.50 17.23
N ILE A 493 -17.90 -1.50 16.75
CA ILE A 493 -17.45 -2.25 15.57
C ILE A 493 -16.86 -3.61 15.98
N PHE A 494 -16.20 -3.67 17.15
CA PHE A 494 -15.60 -4.90 17.68
C PHE A 494 -15.62 -4.92 19.21
N GLN A 495 -15.63 -6.11 19.80
CA GLN A 495 -15.52 -6.34 21.25
C GLN A 495 -14.69 -7.58 21.54
N SER A 496 -13.86 -7.50 22.59
CA SER A 496 -13.33 -8.64 23.33
C SER A 496 -13.81 -8.61 24.78
N ALA A 497 -14.25 -9.78 25.23
CA ALA A 497 -14.76 -10.12 26.56
C ALA A 497 -14.73 -11.66 26.59
N SER A 498 -13.52 -12.20 26.66
CA SER A 498 -13.13 -13.56 26.28
C SER A 498 -12.06 -14.19 27.18
N GLY A 499 -11.40 -13.41 28.02
CA GLY A 499 -10.82 -13.91 29.25
C GLY A 499 -11.91 -14.30 30.26
N ASP A 500 -11.53 -15.06 31.27
CA ASP A 500 -12.24 -15.11 32.55
C ASP A 500 -11.56 -14.12 33.52
N LEU A 501 -12.25 -13.70 34.58
CA LEU A 501 -11.72 -12.88 35.68
C LEU A 501 -10.24 -13.18 36.03
N GLY A 502 -9.37 -12.20 35.80
CA GLY A 502 -7.92 -12.29 36.03
C GLY A 502 -7.06 -12.54 34.79
N GLU A 503 -7.64 -12.91 33.65
CA GLU A 503 -6.94 -13.06 32.36
C GLU A 503 -6.95 -11.76 31.54
N SER A 504 -6.07 -11.66 30.53
CA SER A 504 -5.92 -10.44 29.73
C SER A 504 -6.84 -10.42 28.50
N GLU A 505 -7.60 -9.33 28.33
CA GLU A 505 -8.40 -9.11 27.12
C GLU A 505 -7.53 -8.69 25.94
N ARG A 506 -7.87 -9.21 24.76
CA ARG A 506 -7.07 -9.01 23.53
C ARG A 506 -7.92 -8.82 22.30
N ILE A 507 -7.49 -7.88 21.45
CA ILE A 507 -7.92 -7.75 20.06
C ILE A 507 -6.66 -7.86 19.21
N GLU A 508 -6.59 -8.86 18.33
CA GLU A 508 -5.42 -9.11 17.48
C GLU A 508 -5.78 -8.91 16.00
N GLN A 509 -4.98 -8.13 15.28
CA GLN A 509 -5.08 -7.89 13.83
C GLN A 509 -6.45 -7.36 13.33
N PHE A 510 -7.15 -6.56 14.15
CA PHE A 510 -8.41 -5.95 13.73
C PHE A 510 -8.19 -4.91 12.62
N ARG A 511 -8.73 -5.14 11.43
CA ARG A 511 -8.53 -4.27 10.26
C ARG A 511 -9.50 -3.09 10.28
N LEU A 512 -8.97 -1.86 10.28
CA LEU A 512 -9.77 -0.64 10.29
C LEU A 512 -10.63 -0.52 9.00
N PRO A 513 -11.96 -0.35 9.10
CA PRO A 513 -12.87 -0.36 7.96
C PRO A 513 -12.91 0.97 7.19
N THR A 514 -12.45 2.05 7.81
CA THR A 514 -12.45 3.43 7.28
C THR A 514 -11.17 4.16 7.71
N THR A 515 -10.88 5.28 7.07
CA THR A 515 -9.93 6.27 7.58
C THR A 515 -10.70 7.28 8.44
N GLY A 516 -10.23 7.57 9.65
CA GLY A 516 -10.89 8.51 10.55
C GLY A 516 -10.41 8.38 12.00
N SER A 517 -11.17 8.97 12.92
CA SER A 517 -11.02 8.71 14.36
C SER A 517 -11.78 7.46 14.80
N PHE A 518 -11.21 6.74 15.74
CA PHE A 518 -11.80 5.57 16.40
C PHE A 518 -11.63 5.69 17.91
N TYR A 519 -12.47 5.01 18.67
CA TYR A 519 -12.38 4.96 20.12
C TYR A 519 -12.13 3.54 20.60
N LEU A 520 -11.36 3.41 21.68
CA LEU A 520 -11.40 2.24 22.55
C LEU A 520 -12.27 2.56 23.76
N ARG A 521 -13.01 1.58 24.26
CA ARG A 521 -13.56 1.61 25.62
C ARG A 521 -13.04 0.40 26.38
N VAL A 522 -12.55 0.62 27.61
CA VAL A 522 -12.39 -0.42 28.63
C VAL A 522 -13.57 -0.31 29.60
N SER A 523 -14.05 -1.43 30.15
CA SER A 523 -15.12 -1.42 31.15
C SER A 523 -15.06 -2.66 32.03
N GLY A 524 -15.34 -2.50 33.33
CA GLY A 524 -15.53 -3.61 34.27
C GLY A 524 -16.94 -4.20 34.25
N ASP A 525 -17.17 -5.15 35.17
CA ASP A 525 -18.46 -5.79 35.40
C ASP A 525 -19.36 -4.99 36.37
N GLN A 526 -20.07 -5.63 37.30
CA GLN A 526 -20.91 -4.95 38.30
C GLN A 526 -20.30 -4.89 39.70
N THR A 527 -19.05 -5.30 39.86
CA THR A 527 -18.32 -5.29 41.14
C THR A 527 -17.98 -3.87 41.58
N ASN A 528 -18.36 -3.44 42.77
CA ASN A 528 -18.09 -2.06 43.24
C ASN A 528 -16.74 -1.96 43.96
N ALA A 529 -15.62 -2.12 43.25
CA ALA A 529 -14.25 -1.92 43.75
C ALA A 529 -13.24 -1.74 42.61
N ALA A 530 -12.17 -0.96 42.83
CA ALA A 530 -11.25 -0.60 41.77
C ALA A 530 -10.43 -1.77 41.22
N GLN A 531 -10.41 -1.91 39.89
CA GLN A 531 -9.60 -2.85 39.12
C GLN A 531 -8.48 -2.11 38.42
N ILE A 532 -7.24 -2.34 38.86
CA ILE A 532 -6.05 -1.81 38.18
C ILE A 532 -5.85 -2.54 36.86
N TYR A 533 -5.37 -1.86 35.82
CA TYR A 533 -4.91 -2.52 34.60
C TYR A 533 -3.76 -1.79 33.88
N GLY A 534 -3.21 -2.48 32.88
CA GLY A 534 -2.31 -1.90 31.88
C GLY A 534 -2.91 -2.02 30.48
N LEU A 535 -2.75 -0.99 29.65
CA LEU A 535 -3.27 -0.91 28.28
C LEU A 535 -2.12 -0.86 27.28
N GLY A 536 -2.00 -1.89 26.45
CA GLY A 536 -1.14 -1.92 25.27
C GLY A 536 -1.94 -1.66 24.00
N VAL A 537 -1.49 -0.72 23.16
CA VAL A 537 -2.10 -0.44 21.86
C VAL A 537 -1.02 -0.31 20.79
N GLU A 538 -1.22 -0.97 19.65
CA GLU A 538 -0.30 -0.95 18.51
C GLU A 538 -1.10 -0.87 17.20
N LEU A 539 -0.70 0.06 16.34
CA LEU A 539 -1.23 0.20 14.98
C LEU A 539 -0.16 -0.30 14.00
N THR A 540 -0.39 -1.44 13.37
CA THR A 540 0.50 -2.01 12.35
C THR A 540 0.09 -1.56 10.95
N ALA A 541 1.10 -1.45 10.08
CA ALA A 541 0.93 -1.06 8.68
C ALA A 541 -0.14 -1.90 7.98
N ARG A 542 -0.84 -1.28 7.01
CA ARG A 542 -1.68 -2.04 6.09
C ARG A 542 -0.79 -3.06 5.37
N VAL A 543 -1.20 -4.33 5.32
CA VAL A 543 -0.50 -5.35 4.52
C VAL A 543 -0.47 -4.85 3.06
N PRO A 544 0.71 -4.76 2.41
CA PRO A 544 0.82 -4.30 1.04
C PRO A 544 -0.15 -5.01 0.10
N ALA A 545 -1.05 -4.21 -0.49
CA ALA A 545 -1.96 -4.64 -1.55
C ALA A 545 -1.17 -5.31 -2.69
N PRO A 546 -1.79 -6.20 -3.48
CA PRO A 546 -1.13 -6.76 -4.66
C PRO A 546 -0.64 -5.61 -5.55
N GLN A 547 0.63 -5.65 -5.92
CA GLN A 547 1.26 -4.65 -6.77
C GLN A 547 2.04 -5.40 -7.83
N LEU A 548 1.63 -5.27 -9.09
CA LEU A 548 2.32 -5.91 -10.19
C LEU A 548 3.43 -4.98 -10.72
N GLU A 549 4.51 -5.57 -11.20
CA GLU A 549 5.54 -4.91 -11.99
C GLU A 549 5.75 -5.65 -13.31
N LEU A 550 6.20 -4.93 -14.34
CA LEU A 550 6.92 -5.52 -15.46
C LEU A 550 8.28 -6.01 -14.95
N PHE A 551 8.56 -7.31 -15.03
CA PHE A 551 9.86 -7.87 -14.69
C PHE A 551 10.79 -7.99 -15.91
N GLY A 552 10.23 -8.21 -17.10
CA GLY A 552 10.99 -8.24 -18.35
C GLY A 552 10.12 -8.62 -19.55
N HIS A 553 10.72 -8.71 -20.73
CA HIS A 553 10.11 -9.34 -21.90
C HIS A 553 11.18 -9.94 -22.79
N ARG A 554 10.80 -10.87 -23.67
CA ARG A 554 11.67 -11.47 -24.69
C ARG A 554 10.87 -12.04 -25.85
N ILE A 555 11.44 -11.98 -27.05
CA ILE A 555 10.94 -12.73 -28.20
C ILE A 555 11.25 -14.21 -27.98
N ILE A 556 10.30 -15.07 -28.35
CA ILE A 556 10.40 -16.54 -28.28
C ILE A 556 10.61 -17.11 -29.68
N GLU A 557 9.96 -16.50 -30.69
CA GLU A 557 9.82 -17.02 -32.04
C GLU A 557 9.49 -15.87 -33.01
N GLU A 558 9.97 -15.97 -34.24
CA GLU A 558 9.86 -14.98 -35.32
C GLU A 558 9.36 -15.68 -36.60
N SER A 559 8.52 -15.02 -37.40
CA SER A 559 7.99 -15.60 -38.64
C SER A 559 8.98 -15.52 -39.80
N GLY A 560 9.83 -14.50 -39.87
CA GLY A 560 10.84 -14.33 -40.91
C GLY A 560 11.97 -15.35 -40.81
N SER A 561 12.57 -15.69 -41.95
CA SER A 561 13.67 -16.67 -42.04
C SER A 561 15.00 -16.23 -41.39
N ILE A 562 15.09 -14.98 -40.91
CA ILE A 562 16.26 -14.45 -40.21
C ILE A 562 15.89 -14.22 -38.74
N LYS A 563 16.31 -15.14 -37.87
CA LYS A 563 16.02 -15.12 -36.43
C LYS A 563 17.03 -14.24 -35.69
N ASN A 564 16.75 -12.94 -35.54
CA ASN A 564 17.71 -11.92 -35.10
C ASN A 564 17.43 -11.33 -33.71
N GLY A 565 16.30 -11.66 -33.09
CA GLY A 565 15.86 -11.18 -31.78
C GLY A 565 15.14 -9.83 -31.81
N ARG A 566 14.67 -9.36 -32.96
CA ARG A 566 13.87 -8.14 -33.12
C ARG A 566 12.58 -8.41 -33.91
N LEU A 567 11.86 -7.35 -34.24
CA LEU A 567 10.63 -7.38 -35.04
C LEU A 567 10.94 -6.63 -36.34
N ASP A 568 11.03 -7.30 -37.48
CA ASP A 568 11.31 -6.64 -38.76
C ASP A 568 10.02 -6.25 -39.53
N PRO A 569 10.08 -5.31 -40.51
CA PRO A 569 8.89 -4.82 -41.22
C PRO A 569 8.08 -5.94 -41.92
N GLY A 570 6.79 -6.04 -41.58
CA GLY A 570 5.89 -7.08 -42.08
C GLY A 570 5.90 -8.40 -41.31
N GLU A 571 6.73 -8.54 -40.28
CA GLU A 571 6.91 -9.78 -39.52
C GLU A 571 5.89 -9.96 -38.37
N THR A 572 5.68 -11.23 -37.97
CA THR A 572 4.98 -11.63 -36.75
C THR A 572 5.94 -12.30 -35.77
N ILE A 573 5.87 -11.89 -34.49
CA ILE A 573 6.65 -12.45 -33.39
C ILE A 573 5.74 -13.09 -32.32
N ARG A 574 6.29 -14.06 -31.60
CA ARG A 574 5.77 -14.55 -30.32
C ARG A 574 6.56 -13.88 -29.18
N LEU A 575 5.90 -13.04 -28.39
CA LEU A 575 6.52 -12.29 -27.30
C LEU A 575 6.07 -12.86 -25.95
N ALA A 576 7.01 -13.17 -25.05
CA ALA A 576 6.76 -13.35 -23.63
C ALA A 576 6.98 -12.02 -22.90
N ILE A 577 6.00 -11.62 -22.09
CA ILE A 577 6.09 -10.50 -21.14
C ILE A 577 6.02 -11.09 -19.73
N GLU A 578 7.07 -10.91 -18.95
CA GLU A 578 7.18 -11.43 -17.58
C GLU A 578 6.75 -10.34 -16.59
N ILE A 579 5.81 -10.67 -15.72
CA ILE A 579 5.27 -9.79 -14.67
C ILE A 579 5.44 -10.41 -13.29
N ARG A 580 5.70 -9.60 -12.25
CA ARG A 580 5.82 -10.10 -10.85
C ARG A 580 4.83 -9.41 -9.93
N ASN A 581 4.25 -10.14 -8.98
CA ASN A 581 3.58 -9.54 -7.83
C ASN A 581 4.61 -9.21 -6.72
N ARG A 582 4.83 -7.92 -6.44
CA ARG A 582 5.64 -7.42 -5.31
C ARG A 582 4.83 -7.09 -4.05
N GLY A 583 3.50 -7.19 -4.10
CA GLY A 583 2.65 -7.07 -2.92
C GLY A 583 2.77 -8.28 -1.98
N GLU A 584 2.33 -8.12 -0.74
CA GLU A 584 2.30 -9.20 0.26
C GLU A 584 0.97 -9.97 0.26
N LEU A 585 0.02 -9.56 -0.59
CA LEU A 585 -1.24 -10.25 -0.86
C LEU A 585 -1.28 -10.78 -2.31
N GLY A 586 -1.93 -11.93 -2.50
CA GLY A 586 -2.23 -12.46 -3.83
C GLY A 586 -3.18 -11.54 -4.60
N SER A 587 -3.08 -11.54 -5.93
CA SER A 587 -3.72 -10.52 -6.79
C SER A 587 -5.25 -10.61 -6.94
N GLY A 588 -5.88 -11.66 -6.43
CA GLY A 588 -7.24 -12.03 -6.83
C GLY A 588 -7.29 -12.41 -8.32
N LEU A 589 -8.50 -12.38 -8.91
CA LEU A 589 -8.67 -12.62 -10.34
C LEU A 589 -8.14 -11.46 -11.19
N LEU A 590 -7.25 -11.76 -12.13
CA LEU A 590 -6.64 -10.81 -13.06
C LEU A 590 -7.40 -10.71 -14.39
N THR A 591 -7.72 -9.49 -14.79
CA THR A 591 -8.12 -9.12 -16.15
C THR A 591 -6.94 -8.41 -16.82
N THR A 592 -6.30 -9.07 -17.78
CA THR A 592 -5.29 -8.44 -18.64
C THR A 592 -5.97 -7.81 -19.85
N ASN A 593 -5.64 -6.57 -20.16
CA ASN A 593 -6.05 -5.80 -21.34
C ASN A 593 -4.79 -5.38 -22.12
N ILE A 594 -4.83 -5.45 -23.46
CA ILE A 594 -3.72 -5.06 -24.34
C ILE A 594 -4.29 -4.25 -25.49
N LEU A 595 -3.68 -3.10 -25.77
CA LEU A 595 -3.95 -2.26 -26.94
C LEU A 595 -2.64 -2.12 -27.73
N LEU A 596 -2.75 -2.09 -29.06
CA LEU A 596 -1.63 -1.86 -29.97
C LEU A 596 -1.84 -0.55 -30.74
N SER A 597 -0.77 0.00 -31.31
CA SER A 597 -0.84 1.05 -32.32
C SER A 597 -1.38 0.54 -33.66
N ASP A 598 -1.90 1.46 -34.49
CA ASP A 598 -2.59 1.16 -35.76
C ASP A 598 -1.73 0.39 -36.79
N ASN A 599 -0.41 0.36 -36.59
CA ASN A 599 0.58 -0.35 -37.42
C ASN A 599 0.89 -1.78 -36.92
N ALA A 600 -0.01 -2.43 -36.17
CA ALA A 600 0.18 -3.81 -35.73
C ALA A 600 -1.12 -4.60 -35.52
N VAL A 601 -1.00 -5.93 -35.53
CA VAL A 601 -2.10 -6.90 -35.41
C VAL A 601 -1.82 -7.87 -34.26
N LEU A 602 -2.77 -8.00 -33.32
CA LEU A 602 -2.73 -9.01 -32.27
C LEU A 602 -3.49 -10.27 -32.72
N PHE A 603 -2.77 -11.38 -32.91
CA PHE A 603 -3.36 -12.65 -33.36
C PHE A 603 -3.79 -13.55 -32.20
N ASN A 604 -2.98 -13.62 -31.14
CA ASN A 604 -3.23 -14.50 -30.00
C ASN A 604 -2.67 -13.92 -28.69
N LYS A 605 -3.20 -14.37 -27.56
CA LYS A 605 -2.86 -13.90 -26.21
C LYS A 605 -3.18 -14.97 -25.16
N SER A 606 -2.22 -15.23 -24.27
CA SER A 606 -2.41 -15.92 -23.00
C SER A 606 -1.98 -14.99 -21.84
N SER A 607 -2.51 -15.21 -20.64
CA SER A 607 -2.16 -14.41 -19.45
C SER A 607 -2.51 -15.18 -18.17
N PRO A 608 -1.76 -15.01 -17.06
CA PRO A 608 -2.09 -15.62 -15.78
C PRO A 608 -3.41 -15.06 -15.23
N SER A 609 -4.21 -15.91 -14.59
CA SER A 609 -5.50 -15.53 -14.00
C SER A 609 -5.41 -15.07 -12.54
N ARG A 610 -4.27 -15.31 -11.87
CA ARG A 610 -3.88 -14.78 -10.56
C ARG A 610 -2.36 -14.85 -10.40
N LEU A 611 -1.80 -14.10 -9.44
CA LEU A 611 -0.41 -14.23 -8.98
C LEU A 611 -0.32 -14.07 -7.46
N GLU A 612 0.33 -15.04 -6.81
CA GLU A 612 0.62 -15.03 -5.37
C GLU A 612 1.83 -14.11 -5.05
N PRO A 613 2.07 -13.72 -3.78
CA PRO A 613 3.19 -12.85 -3.40
C PRO A 613 4.56 -13.38 -3.87
N GLY A 614 5.30 -12.55 -4.61
CA GLY A 614 6.60 -12.89 -5.19
C GLY A 614 6.57 -13.76 -6.47
N GLU A 615 5.39 -14.24 -6.89
CA GLU A 615 5.24 -15.06 -8.09
C GLU A 615 5.51 -14.26 -9.38
N ILE A 616 6.08 -14.94 -10.38
CA ILE A 616 6.30 -14.40 -11.72
C ILE A 616 5.32 -15.08 -12.69
N GLY A 617 4.48 -14.29 -13.34
CA GLY A 617 3.59 -14.73 -14.42
C GLY A 617 4.14 -14.39 -15.78
N VAL A 618 3.76 -15.17 -16.81
CA VAL A 618 4.08 -14.88 -18.21
C VAL A 618 2.79 -14.58 -18.96
N ILE A 619 2.74 -13.43 -19.60
CA ILE A 619 1.76 -13.08 -20.63
C ILE A 619 2.44 -13.39 -21.97
N GLU A 620 1.92 -14.35 -22.73
CA GLU A 620 2.40 -14.60 -24.09
C GLU A 620 1.45 -13.96 -25.10
N ILE A 621 1.99 -13.30 -26.12
CA ILE A 621 1.22 -12.81 -27.26
C ILE A 621 1.85 -13.24 -28.58
N VAL A 622 1.02 -13.29 -29.62
CA VAL A 622 1.47 -13.35 -31.02
C VAL A 622 1.02 -12.06 -31.68
N VAL A 623 1.98 -11.25 -32.11
CA VAL A 623 1.77 -9.90 -32.64
C VAL A 623 2.64 -9.68 -33.87
N GLY A 624 2.10 -9.06 -34.91
CA GLY A 624 2.87 -8.69 -36.10
C GLY A 624 2.72 -7.23 -36.49
N THR A 625 3.73 -6.69 -37.18
CA THR A 625 3.82 -5.28 -37.58
C THR A 625 3.44 -5.10 -39.05
N THR A 626 2.76 -3.99 -39.34
CA THR A 626 2.56 -3.44 -40.69
C THR A 626 3.30 -2.12 -40.87
N GLY A 627 4.12 -1.71 -39.90
CA GLY A 627 4.94 -0.51 -39.94
C GLY A 627 6.19 -0.64 -40.82
N ASN A 628 6.69 0.50 -41.28
CA ASN A 628 7.91 0.62 -42.09
C ASN A 628 9.19 0.55 -41.21
N CYS A 629 10.36 0.46 -41.85
CA CYS A 629 11.65 0.45 -41.16
C CYS A 629 11.81 1.69 -40.24
N GLY A 630 12.12 1.47 -38.96
CA GLY A 630 12.24 2.52 -37.95
C GLY A 630 10.91 3.05 -37.38
N GLU A 631 9.76 2.50 -37.77
CA GLU A 631 8.48 2.82 -37.12
C GLU A 631 8.31 2.03 -35.81
N PHE A 632 7.74 2.66 -34.79
CA PHE A 632 7.49 2.02 -33.51
C PHE A 632 6.10 1.39 -33.45
N LEU A 633 6.05 0.10 -33.13
CA LEU A 633 4.89 -0.54 -32.53
C LEU A 633 4.84 -0.15 -31.05
N THR A 634 3.72 0.43 -30.60
CA THR A 634 3.44 0.66 -29.18
C THR A 634 2.41 -0.33 -28.67
N LEU A 635 2.76 -1.07 -27.61
CA LEU A 635 1.89 -1.99 -26.89
C LEU A 635 1.58 -1.39 -25.51
N SER A 636 0.34 -0.99 -25.29
CA SER A 636 -0.16 -0.58 -23.97
C SER A 636 -0.72 -1.80 -23.23
N LEU A 637 0.01 -2.27 -22.23
CA LEU A 637 -0.40 -3.34 -21.32
C LEU A 637 -1.13 -2.70 -20.13
N LYS A 638 -2.33 -3.20 -19.84
CA LYS A 638 -3.08 -2.86 -18.62
C LYS A 638 -3.50 -4.14 -17.90
N ILE A 639 -3.28 -4.22 -16.60
CA ILE A 639 -3.73 -5.35 -15.77
C ILE A 639 -4.57 -4.80 -14.62
N GLU A 640 -5.76 -5.36 -14.47
CA GLU A 640 -6.76 -4.96 -13.47
C GLU A 640 -7.12 -6.19 -12.62
N GLY A 641 -7.20 -6.01 -11.31
CA GLY A 641 -7.73 -6.99 -10.36
C GLY A 641 -9.03 -6.51 -9.72
N GLU A 642 -9.52 -7.25 -8.73
CA GLU A 642 -10.81 -6.97 -8.06
C GLU A 642 -10.88 -5.60 -7.36
N SER A 643 -9.73 -5.01 -7.02
CA SER A 643 -9.61 -3.68 -6.39
C SER A 643 -9.31 -2.54 -7.37
N GLY A 644 -9.19 -2.83 -8.68
CA GLY A 644 -8.87 -1.85 -9.72
C GLY A 644 -7.56 -2.17 -10.45
N GLU A 645 -6.91 -1.13 -10.97
CA GLU A 645 -5.68 -1.24 -11.76
C GLU A 645 -4.47 -1.66 -10.92
N LEU A 646 -3.72 -2.66 -11.40
CA LEU A 646 -2.54 -3.23 -10.74
C LEU A 646 -1.24 -3.04 -11.53
N LEU A 647 -1.33 -2.82 -12.86
CA LEU A 647 -0.23 -2.45 -13.74
C LEU A 647 -0.76 -1.65 -14.95
N GLN A 648 -0.06 -0.59 -15.33
CA GLN A 648 -0.19 0.03 -16.65
C GLN A 648 1.21 0.32 -17.19
N GLU A 649 1.54 -0.24 -18.36
CA GLU A 649 2.86 -0.14 -18.98
C GLU A 649 2.76 0.07 -20.49
N ASN A 650 3.76 0.72 -21.09
CA ASN A 650 3.86 0.89 -22.54
C ASN A 650 5.20 0.31 -23.04
N LEU A 651 5.13 -0.77 -23.82
CA LEU A 651 6.30 -1.36 -24.49
C LEU A 651 6.39 -0.78 -25.91
N GLY A 652 7.56 -0.27 -26.28
CA GLY A 652 7.86 0.16 -27.65
C GLY A 652 8.79 -0.84 -28.34
N PHE A 653 8.43 -1.27 -29.54
CA PHE A 653 9.24 -2.12 -30.41
C PHE A 653 9.48 -1.39 -31.73
N GLU A 654 10.74 -1.13 -32.07
CA GLU A 654 11.11 -0.56 -33.38
C GLU A 654 11.02 -1.67 -34.44
N ALA A 655 10.44 -1.36 -35.60
CA ALA A 655 10.40 -2.28 -36.75
C ALA A 655 11.75 -2.24 -37.48
N GLY A 656 12.59 -3.25 -37.23
CA GLY A 656 14.01 -3.25 -37.56
C GLY A 656 14.77 -2.15 -36.81
N VAL A 657 15.76 -1.52 -37.44
CA VAL A 657 16.53 -0.40 -36.84
C VAL A 657 16.82 0.70 -37.87
N LEU A 658 16.49 1.95 -37.53
CA LEU A 658 16.76 3.13 -38.36
C LEU A 658 17.80 4.06 -37.71
N THR A 659 19.07 3.93 -38.12
CA THR A 659 20.16 4.75 -37.57
C THR A 659 20.42 6.02 -38.40
N ARG A 660 20.96 7.06 -37.71
CA ARG A 660 21.31 8.36 -38.30
C ARG A 660 22.78 8.72 -38.07
N PRO A 661 23.74 8.11 -38.80
CA PRO A 661 25.15 8.41 -38.63
C PRO A 661 25.48 9.86 -39.04
N VAL A 662 26.05 10.64 -38.14
CA VAL A 662 26.55 11.99 -38.45
C VAL A 662 28.01 11.89 -38.90
N VAL A 663 28.29 12.33 -40.12
CA VAL A 663 29.65 12.29 -40.71
C VAL A 663 30.51 13.43 -40.17
N PHE A 664 29.90 14.63 -40.12
CA PHE A 664 30.46 15.82 -39.51
C PHE A 664 29.33 16.77 -39.12
N ASP A 665 29.55 17.50 -38.03
CA ASP A 665 28.70 18.57 -37.50
C ASP A 665 29.67 19.68 -37.06
N VAL A 666 29.63 20.84 -37.71
CA VAL A 666 30.69 21.86 -37.62
C VAL A 666 30.10 23.26 -37.56
N ASP A 667 30.10 23.82 -36.36
CA ASP A 667 29.82 25.23 -36.02
C ASP A 667 31.06 26.14 -36.15
N PHE A 668 32.23 25.54 -36.39
CA PHE A 668 33.55 26.19 -36.37
C PHE A 668 33.92 26.88 -35.04
N GLU A 669 33.25 26.53 -33.94
CA GLU A 669 33.39 27.21 -32.66
C GLU A 669 34.70 26.91 -31.94
N ASN A 670 35.32 27.96 -31.38
CA ASN A 670 36.56 27.92 -30.60
C ASN A 670 37.78 27.35 -31.37
N LEU A 671 37.72 27.32 -32.70
CA LEU A 671 38.80 26.84 -33.57
C LEU A 671 39.82 27.94 -33.89
N ASN A 672 41.06 27.52 -34.15
CA ASN A 672 42.16 28.37 -34.62
C ASN A 672 42.62 27.83 -35.99
N GLY A 673 41.86 28.13 -37.04
CA GLY A 673 41.95 27.49 -38.36
C GLY A 673 40.89 26.40 -38.56
N LEU A 674 40.84 25.81 -39.75
CA LEU A 674 39.85 24.79 -40.14
C LEU A 674 39.92 23.52 -39.25
N PRO A 675 38.80 22.77 -39.10
CA PRO A 675 38.80 21.50 -38.38
C PRO A 675 39.73 20.49 -39.09
N GLY A 676 40.54 19.74 -38.35
CA GLY A 676 41.73 19.03 -38.88
C GLY A 676 41.54 17.90 -39.91
N ALA A 677 40.31 17.65 -40.39
CA ALA A 677 40.01 16.75 -41.52
C ALA A 677 39.43 17.50 -42.74
N TRP A 678 39.25 18.82 -42.64
CA TRP A 678 38.87 19.75 -43.69
C TRP A 678 40.12 20.41 -44.27
N ASN A 679 40.07 20.80 -45.54
CA ASN A 679 41.20 21.41 -46.24
C ASN A 679 40.75 22.65 -47.04
N SER A 680 41.69 23.53 -47.37
CA SER A 680 41.46 24.64 -48.31
C SER A 680 42.37 24.52 -49.52
N ASP A 681 41.80 24.59 -50.72
CA ASP A 681 42.52 24.73 -51.99
C ASP A 681 42.34 26.16 -52.54
N ILE A 682 43.36 26.70 -53.22
CA ILE A 682 43.31 28.04 -53.84
C ILE A 682 43.89 28.04 -55.27
N SER A 683 43.39 28.96 -56.11
CA SER A 683 43.91 29.20 -57.45
C SER A 683 43.88 30.70 -57.79
N GLY A 684 44.80 31.15 -58.67
CA GLY A 684 44.90 32.54 -59.10
C GLY A 684 45.17 33.53 -57.96
N SER A 685 44.24 34.47 -57.75
CA SER A 685 44.25 35.46 -56.68
C SER A 685 43.75 34.98 -55.32
N GLY A 686 43.24 33.74 -55.22
CA GLY A 686 42.51 33.22 -54.05
C GLY A 686 43.26 33.30 -52.72
N GLU A 687 42.53 33.19 -51.62
CA GLU A 687 43.06 33.12 -50.26
C GLU A 687 42.41 31.94 -49.54
N GLU A 688 43.16 31.29 -48.64
CA GLU A 688 42.70 30.07 -47.97
C GLU A 688 41.50 30.35 -47.06
N TRP A 689 40.59 29.38 -46.94
CA TRP A 689 39.48 29.44 -46.00
C TRP A 689 40.00 29.37 -44.56
N ASP A 690 39.60 30.34 -43.73
CA ASP A 690 39.98 30.43 -42.32
C ASP A 690 38.74 30.65 -41.43
N VAL A 691 38.86 30.41 -40.13
CA VAL A 691 37.77 30.54 -39.16
C VAL A 691 37.81 31.91 -38.49
N VAL A 692 36.77 32.72 -38.69
CA VAL A 692 36.76 34.14 -38.31
C VAL A 692 35.60 34.50 -37.39
N SER A 693 35.88 35.36 -36.41
CA SER A 693 34.88 36.07 -35.60
C SER A 693 34.56 37.45 -36.20
N SER A 694 34.21 37.48 -37.49
CA SER A 694 33.82 38.71 -38.22
C SER A 694 32.34 38.76 -38.57
N ARG A 695 31.74 37.59 -38.84
CA ARG A 695 30.31 37.28 -38.94
C ARG A 695 30.13 35.82 -38.51
N TRP A 696 28.95 35.47 -38.03
CA TRP A 696 28.60 34.14 -37.52
C TRP A 696 27.08 33.99 -37.43
N ASP A 697 26.63 32.75 -37.35
CA ASP A 697 25.26 32.25 -37.15
C ASP A 697 25.20 31.33 -35.92
N SER A 698 26.24 30.50 -35.74
CA SER A 698 26.68 29.97 -34.45
C SER A 698 27.21 31.11 -33.53
N PRO A 699 27.55 30.90 -32.23
CA PRO A 699 27.66 32.02 -31.29
C PRO A 699 28.83 33.01 -31.44
N ILE A 700 29.96 32.65 -32.09
CA ILE A 700 31.22 33.42 -32.07
C ILE A 700 31.97 33.40 -33.42
N GLN A 701 32.00 32.28 -34.14
CA GLN A 701 32.89 32.06 -35.30
C GLN A 701 32.18 31.45 -36.52
N SER A 702 32.73 31.62 -37.72
CA SER A 702 32.32 30.88 -38.92
C SER A 702 33.49 30.72 -39.91
N ALA A 703 33.41 29.78 -40.86
CA ALA A 703 34.39 29.64 -41.93
C ALA A 703 34.22 30.73 -43.00
N PHE A 704 35.32 31.27 -43.50
CA PHE A 704 35.31 32.44 -44.39
C PHE A 704 36.40 32.41 -45.46
N ALA A 705 36.05 32.84 -46.68
CA ALA A 705 37.00 33.21 -47.73
C ALA A 705 36.73 34.65 -48.23
N PRO A 706 37.76 35.53 -48.32
CA PRO A 706 37.61 36.94 -48.70
C PRO A 706 37.45 37.15 -50.20
N GLY A 707 36.71 38.20 -50.59
CA GLY A 707 36.60 38.65 -51.98
C GLY A 707 37.92 39.19 -52.54
N ARG A 708 38.20 38.96 -53.83
CA ARG A 708 39.49 39.31 -54.49
C ARG A 708 39.27 40.15 -55.74
N ASP A 709 40.11 41.15 -55.97
CA ASP A 709 39.98 42.14 -57.05
C ASP A 709 40.71 41.75 -58.34
N SER A 710 40.86 40.45 -58.57
CA SER A 710 41.56 39.82 -59.69
C SER A 710 41.19 38.34 -59.75
N SER A 711 41.35 37.69 -60.91
CA SER A 711 40.79 36.35 -61.13
C SER A 711 41.47 35.27 -60.31
N GLY A 712 40.67 34.42 -59.68
CA GLY A 712 41.09 33.34 -58.80
C GLY A 712 39.91 32.71 -58.07
N GLU A 713 40.19 31.71 -57.24
CA GLU A 713 39.19 30.96 -56.50
C GLU A 713 39.74 30.39 -55.19
N ALA A 714 38.84 30.10 -54.25
CA ALA A 714 39.12 29.44 -52.99
C ALA A 714 38.06 28.36 -52.71
N SER A 715 38.48 27.18 -52.27
CA SER A 715 37.64 26.01 -52.09
C SER A 715 37.82 25.38 -50.71
N LEU A 716 36.74 25.27 -49.94
CA LEU A 716 36.70 24.52 -48.68
C LEU A 716 36.27 23.08 -48.97
N LEU A 717 37.06 22.12 -48.53
CA LEU A 717 36.86 20.67 -48.76
C LEU A 717 36.42 19.96 -47.48
N SER A 718 35.37 19.14 -47.55
CA SER A 718 34.99 18.23 -46.48
C SER A 718 35.97 17.05 -46.35
N PRO A 719 35.88 16.26 -45.26
CA PRO A 719 36.35 14.87 -45.25
C PRO A 719 35.68 14.03 -46.34
N VAL A 720 36.30 12.92 -46.73
CA VAL A 720 35.70 11.91 -47.62
C VAL A 720 34.99 10.84 -46.78
N PHE A 721 33.82 10.37 -47.20
CA PHE A 721 33.01 9.38 -46.48
C PHE A 721 32.23 8.46 -47.42
N GLU A 722 31.86 7.26 -46.96
CA GLU A 722 30.98 6.33 -47.68
C GLU A 722 29.51 6.66 -47.38
N LEU A 723 28.65 6.78 -48.40
CA LEU A 723 27.23 7.08 -48.19
C LEU A 723 26.44 5.84 -47.71
N ALA A 724 25.61 6.01 -46.68
CA ALA A 724 24.80 4.94 -46.10
C ALA A 724 23.68 4.40 -47.02
N SER A 725 23.13 3.24 -46.63
CA SER A 725 22.12 2.45 -47.38
C SER A 725 20.86 3.21 -47.80
N SER A 726 20.48 4.29 -47.09
CA SER A 726 19.29 5.11 -47.38
C SER A 726 19.64 6.57 -47.68
N GLY A 727 20.87 6.85 -48.11
CA GLY A 727 21.33 8.18 -48.48
C GLY A 727 21.60 9.09 -47.28
N GLY A 728 21.22 10.38 -47.38
CA GLY A 728 21.46 11.35 -46.32
C GLY A 728 21.06 12.79 -46.65
N SER A 729 21.43 13.72 -45.77
CA SER A 729 21.24 15.15 -45.97
C SER A 729 22.42 15.98 -45.48
N LEU A 730 22.89 16.85 -46.37
CA LEU A 730 23.83 17.94 -46.07
C LEU A 730 23.03 19.21 -45.74
N SER A 731 23.52 19.99 -44.79
CA SER A 731 22.97 21.30 -44.44
C SER A 731 24.08 22.24 -43.97
N PHE A 732 23.89 23.54 -44.20
CA PHE A 732 24.75 24.61 -43.69
C PHE A 732 24.00 25.94 -43.75
N SER A 733 24.41 26.95 -43.00
CA SER A 733 23.98 28.33 -43.22
C SER A 733 25.09 29.15 -43.88
N HIS A 734 24.71 30.17 -44.66
CA HIS A 734 25.69 30.98 -45.37
C HIS A 734 25.30 32.45 -45.54
N LEU A 735 26.31 33.31 -45.71
CA LEU A 735 26.18 34.76 -45.92
C LEU A 735 27.26 35.19 -46.90
N TYR A 736 26.94 35.91 -47.97
CA TYR A 736 27.91 36.29 -49.01
C TYR A 736 27.78 37.73 -49.48
N ARG A 737 28.92 38.33 -49.84
CA ARG A 737 29.03 39.69 -50.39
C ARG A 737 30.03 39.63 -51.55
N LEU A 738 29.52 39.36 -52.74
CA LEU A 738 30.26 39.04 -53.97
C LEU A 738 29.83 39.97 -55.13
N GLU A 739 30.70 40.25 -56.09
CA GLU A 739 30.42 41.10 -57.26
C GLU A 739 29.16 40.63 -58.04
N PRO A 740 28.06 41.42 -58.14
CA PRO A 740 26.75 40.94 -58.62
C PRO A 740 26.70 40.46 -60.09
N GLY A 741 26.91 39.16 -60.28
CA GLY A 741 26.94 38.48 -61.58
C GLY A 741 28.33 38.36 -62.21
N PHE A 742 29.40 38.56 -61.43
CA PHE A 742 30.79 38.44 -61.87
C PHE A 742 31.55 37.45 -60.98
N ASP A 743 31.48 37.66 -59.67
CA ASP A 743 31.89 36.67 -58.66
C ASP A 743 30.73 35.72 -58.36
N GLY A 744 31.04 34.48 -58.01
CA GLY A 744 30.04 33.49 -57.62
C GLY A 744 30.57 32.44 -56.65
N ALA A 745 29.67 31.93 -55.82
CA ALA A 745 29.88 30.80 -54.94
C ALA A 745 29.02 29.61 -55.42
N VAL A 746 29.61 28.41 -55.43
CA VAL A 746 28.97 27.14 -55.79
C VAL A 746 29.28 26.05 -54.76
N LEU A 747 28.45 25.01 -54.72
CA LEU A 747 28.68 23.80 -53.95
C LEU A 747 28.75 22.60 -54.90
N GLU A 748 29.88 21.91 -54.89
CA GLU A 748 30.19 20.79 -55.76
C GLU A 748 30.37 19.51 -54.94
N VAL A 749 30.19 18.36 -55.59
CA VAL A 749 30.45 17.03 -55.04
C VAL A 749 31.43 16.27 -55.94
N SER A 750 32.29 15.45 -55.33
CA SER A 750 33.08 14.41 -55.98
C SER A 750 32.55 13.05 -55.51
N ARG A 751 32.34 12.14 -56.46
CA ARG A 751 31.86 10.77 -56.26
C ARG A 751 32.95 9.80 -56.69
N ASP A 752 33.34 8.86 -55.83
CA ASP A 752 34.45 7.90 -56.00
C ASP A 752 35.80 8.52 -56.44
N GLY A 753 36.03 9.78 -56.08
CA GLY A 753 37.23 10.55 -56.48
C GLY A 753 37.25 10.97 -57.95
N GLY A 754 36.09 11.04 -58.60
CA GLY A 754 35.91 11.50 -59.97
C GLY A 754 36.01 13.03 -60.15
N GLU A 755 35.50 13.50 -61.29
CA GLU A 755 35.40 14.94 -61.57
C GLU A 755 34.38 15.64 -60.65
N TRP A 756 34.62 16.91 -60.34
CA TRP A 756 33.73 17.71 -59.51
C TRP A 756 32.47 18.13 -60.28
N VAL A 757 31.30 17.80 -59.74
CA VAL A 757 29.98 18.15 -60.31
C VAL A 757 29.28 19.14 -59.39
N ASP A 758 28.66 20.17 -59.97
CA ASP A 758 27.82 21.12 -59.23
C ASP A 758 26.60 20.38 -58.64
N LEU A 759 26.57 20.28 -57.30
CA LEU A 759 25.61 19.47 -56.56
C LEU A 759 24.19 20.03 -56.68
N LEU A 760 24.04 21.34 -56.86
CA LEU A 760 22.73 22.01 -56.80
C LEU A 760 21.93 21.98 -58.10
N ILE A 761 22.54 21.51 -59.19
CA ILE A 761 21.90 21.32 -60.49
C ILE A 761 21.70 19.85 -60.86
N ASP A 762 22.17 18.91 -60.04
CA ASP A 762 21.94 17.48 -60.25
C ASP A 762 20.44 17.16 -60.03
N PRO A 763 19.76 16.54 -61.01
CA PRO A 763 18.31 16.29 -60.93
C PRO A 763 17.93 15.18 -59.93
N SER A 764 18.90 14.46 -59.34
CA SER A 764 18.66 13.42 -58.32
C SER A 764 18.66 13.93 -56.88
N VAL A 765 19.12 15.17 -56.62
CA VAL A 765 19.08 15.77 -55.28
C VAL A 765 17.86 16.69 -55.09
N ILE A 766 17.44 16.88 -53.84
CA ILE A 766 16.38 17.84 -53.47
C ILE A 766 17.02 18.99 -52.68
N THR A 767 16.83 20.24 -53.13
CA THR A 767 17.56 21.41 -52.61
C THR A 767 16.71 22.52 -51.97
N ILE A 768 17.20 22.93 -50.80
CA ILE A 768 16.99 24.11 -49.95
C ILE A 768 17.86 25.33 -50.31
N GLY A 769 17.35 26.51 -50.70
CA GLY A 769 18.20 27.74 -50.74
C GLY A 769 19.22 27.83 -51.89
N GLY A 770 18.91 27.21 -53.04
CA GLY A 770 19.80 27.17 -54.21
C GLY A 770 20.14 28.51 -54.88
N TYR A 771 20.86 28.44 -56.00
CA TYR A 771 21.48 29.58 -56.68
C TYR A 771 20.53 30.70 -57.11
N ASN A 772 21.04 31.93 -57.16
CA ASN A 772 20.24 33.13 -57.38
C ASN A 772 20.52 33.84 -58.74
N ARG A 773 21.60 33.49 -59.44
CA ARG A 773 22.08 34.25 -60.61
C ARG A 773 23.11 33.49 -61.46
N SER A 774 23.08 33.72 -62.76
CA SER A 774 24.15 33.31 -63.70
C SER A 774 25.36 34.25 -63.69
N ILE A 775 26.58 33.71 -63.71
CA ILE A 775 27.81 34.49 -63.85
C ILE A 775 28.05 34.88 -65.31
N ARG A 776 28.57 36.10 -65.55
CA ARG A 776 28.75 36.67 -66.89
C ARG A 776 30.00 36.16 -67.62
N GLU A 777 29.83 35.87 -68.91
CA GLU A 777 30.94 35.55 -69.82
C GLU A 777 31.85 36.75 -70.11
N GLY A 778 33.14 36.49 -70.30
CA GLY A 778 34.13 37.46 -70.78
C GLY A 778 34.86 38.30 -69.72
N PHE A 779 34.57 38.07 -68.44
CA PHE A 779 35.13 38.88 -67.32
C PHE A 779 36.18 38.15 -66.45
N GLY A 780 36.57 36.92 -66.80
CA GLY A 780 37.70 36.21 -66.18
C GLY A 780 37.34 35.22 -65.05
N SER A 781 36.11 35.25 -64.54
CA SER A 781 35.63 34.26 -63.56
C SER A 781 35.55 32.86 -64.18
N ALA A 782 36.12 31.85 -63.50
CA ALA A 782 36.24 30.48 -64.00
C ALA A 782 34.90 29.73 -64.14
N ILE A 783 33.85 30.19 -63.45
CA ILE A 783 32.48 29.64 -63.50
C ILE A 783 31.55 30.49 -64.38
N MET A 784 32.09 31.28 -65.32
CA MET A 784 31.28 32.06 -66.25
C MET A 784 30.25 31.20 -67.01
N GLY A 785 29.02 31.72 -67.14
CA GLY A 785 27.87 31.01 -67.71
C GLY A 785 27.12 30.11 -66.72
N GLN A 786 27.73 29.68 -65.61
CA GLN A 786 27.10 28.82 -64.61
C GLN A 786 26.14 29.59 -63.70
N GLN A 787 25.22 28.88 -63.04
CA GLN A 787 24.45 29.44 -61.93
C GLN A 787 25.32 29.43 -60.67
N ALA A 788 25.17 30.44 -59.82
CA ALA A 788 25.88 30.56 -58.55
C ALA A 788 25.07 31.38 -57.54
N TRP A 789 25.52 31.38 -56.29
CA TRP A 789 25.19 32.43 -55.34
C TRP A 789 26.06 33.66 -55.62
N SER A 790 25.44 34.76 -56.01
CA SER A 790 26.15 35.97 -56.45
C SER A 790 25.43 37.26 -56.06
N GLY A 791 26.18 38.32 -55.81
CA GLY A 791 25.68 39.56 -55.23
C GLY A 791 25.78 39.58 -53.70
N ILE A 792 24.79 40.18 -53.04
CA ILE A 792 24.82 40.43 -51.59
C ILE A 792 23.64 39.73 -50.91
N LEU A 793 23.96 38.91 -49.92
CA LEU A 793 23.08 38.35 -48.90
C LEU A 793 23.65 38.75 -47.53
N GLU A 794 22.92 39.55 -46.74
CA GLU A 794 23.45 40.12 -45.48
C GLU A 794 22.96 39.42 -44.20
N VAL A 795 22.19 38.33 -44.33
CA VAL A 795 21.67 37.50 -43.23
C VAL A 795 22.00 36.04 -43.54
N PHE A 796 22.49 35.29 -42.55
CA PHE A 796 22.74 33.86 -42.72
C PHE A 796 21.44 33.15 -43.11
N THR A 797 21.51 32.40 -44.20
CA THR A 797 20.37 31.68 -44.78
C THR A 797 20.72 30.20 -44.89
N PRO A 798 19.84 29.28 -44.44
CA PRO A 798 20.11 27.85 -44.53
C PRO A 798 20.00 27.34 -45.97
N VAL A 799 20.99 26.55 -46.35
CA VAL A 799 21.02 25.70 -47.54
C VAL A 799 20.92 24.24 -47.05
N SER A 800 20.14 23.42 -47.74
CA SER A 800 20.04 21.99 -47.44
C SER A 800 19.95 21.19 -48.73
N VAL A 801 20.59 20.03 -48.75
CA VAL A 801 20.57 19.09 -49.88
C VAL A 801 20.21 17.72 -49.31
N LYS A 802 19.24 17.03 -49.92
CA LYS A 802 19.05 15.59 -49.71
C LYS A 802 19.76 14.83 -50.82
N LEU A 803 20.55 13.84 -50.42
CA LEU A 803 21.27 12.93 -51.31
C LEU A 803 20.36 11.74 -51.64
N PRO A 804 20.35 11.25 -52.89
CA PRO A 804 19.57 10.09 -53.30
C PRO A 804 20.07 8.78 -52.66
N VAL A 805 19.20 7.77 -52.64
CA VAL A 805 19.56 6.39 -52.22
C VAL A 805 20.41 5.69 -53.28
N GLU A 806 20.26 6.12 -54.54
CA GLU A 806 21.00 5.62 -55.70
C GLU A 806 22.51 5.91 -55.68
N TRP A 807 23.04 6.61 -54.66
CA TRP A 807 24.47 6.82 -54.43
C TRP A 807 25.00 6.05 -53.19
N ALA A 808 24.19 5.14 -52.60
CA ALA A 808 24.59 4.36 -51.43
C ALA A 808 25.82 3.48 -51.73
N GLY A 809 26.78 3.45 -50.80
CA GLY A 809 28.08 2.77 -50.95
C GLY A 809 29.14 3.54 -51.75
N GLU A 810 28.82 4.72 -52.31
CA GLU A 810 29.80 5.57 -53.00
C GLU A 810 30.61 6.42 -52.02
N MET A 811 31.87 6.70 -52.37
CA MET A 811 32.76 7.57 -51.59
C MET A 811 32.59 9.03 -52.00
N LEU A 812 31.97 9.83 -51.13
CA LEU A 812 31.61 11.23 -51.37
C LEU A 812 32.59 12.21 -50.71
N GLN A 813 32.81 13.35 -51.38
CA GLN A 813 33.43 14.55 -50.81
C GLN A 813 32.71 15.81 -51.32
N PHE A 814 32.53 16.81 -50.46
CA PHE A 814 31.93 18.10 -50.82
C PHE A 814 32.96 19.22 -50.92
N ARG A 815 32.69 20.19 -51.79
CA ARG A 815 33.51 21.39 -51.99
C ARG A 815 32.66 22.65 -52.09
N TRP A 816 32.87 23.59 -51.17
CA TRP A 816 32.29 24.93 -51.25
C TRP A 816 33.31 25.86 -51.90
N ARG A 817 33.02 26.32 -53.12
CA ARG A 817 33.98 27.02 -54.01
C ARG A 817 33.49 28.43 -54.30
N VAL A 818 34.30 29.44 -53.98
CA VAL A 818 34.09 30.84 -54.39
C VAL A 818 35.08 31.22 -55.49
N VAL A 819 34.61 31.95 -56.50
CA VAL A 819 35.36 32.30 -57.72
C VAL A 819 35.17 33.77 -58.05
N HIS A 820 36.27 34.44 -58.40
CA HIS A 820 36.35 35.89 -58.63
C HIS A 820 36.63 36.26 -60.08
N ASP A 821 36.10 37.41 -60.53
CA ASP A 821 36.36 37.98 -61.85
C ASP A 821 37.69 38.74 -61.93
N ALA A 822 37.99 39.43 -63.04
CA ALA A 822 39.25 40.14 -63.24
C ALA A 822 39.38 41.52 -62.53
N SER A 823 38.36 42.05 -61.86
CA SER A 823 38.42 43.39 -61.26
C SER A 823 37.30 43.74 -60.26
N SER A 824 37.71 44.33 -59.12
CA SER A 824 36.85 44.75 -57.98
C SER A 824 36.53 43.61 -57.01
N ALA A 825 36.30 43.96 -55.75
CA ALA A 825 36.07 43.01 -54.68
C ALA A 825 35.03 43.52 -53.67
N LEU A 826 34.21 42.59 -53.19
CA LEU A 826 33.33 42.79 -52.04
C LEU A 826 33.78 41.93 -50.85
N GLY A 827 32.89 41.65 -49.90
CA GLY A 827 33.25 41.10 -48.60
C GLY A 827 33.75 39.64 -48.58
N GLY A 828 33.37 38.81 -49.55
CA GLY A 828 33.66 37.36 -49.54
C GLY A 828 32.44 36.50 -49.17
N TRP A 829 32.69 35.25 -48.77
CA TRP A 829 31.67 34.25 -48.41
C TRP A 829 31.95 33.68 -47.01
N TRP A 830 30.91 33.65 -46.16
CA TRP A 830 30.90 33.02 -44.84
C TRP A 830 29.98 31.79 -44.86
N ILE A 831 30.40 30.71 -44.19
CA ILE A 831 29.71 29.42 -44.06
C ILE A 831 29.77 28.96 -42.61
N ASP A 832 28.65 28.47 -42.08
CA ASP A 832 28.47 28.13 -40.67
C ASP A 832 27.48 26.96 -40.51
N ASN A 833 27.39 26.37 -39.32
CA ASN A 833 26.45 25.31 -38.93
C ASN A 833 26.39 24.14 -39.95
N VAL A 834 27.55 23.63 -40.38
CA VAL A 834 27.69 22.65 -41.46
C VAL A 834 27.54 21.22 -40.93
N LYS A 835 26.41 20.57 -41.24
CA LYS A 835 26.11 19.20 -40.82
C LYS A 835 25.81 18.27 -41.99
N MET A 836 26.43 17.10 -41.98
CA MET A 836 26.09 15.96 -42.85
C MET A 836 25.60 14.78 -42.01
N GLU A 837 24.31 14.45 -42.14
CA GLU A 837 23.65 13.31 -41.48
C GLU A 837 23.22 12.28 -42.52
N MET A 838 23.63 11.03 -42.35
CA MET A 838 23.24 9.91 -43.21
C MET A 838 22.02 9.18 -42.64
N LEU A 839 21.40 8.34 -43.46
CA LEU A 839 20.34 7.43 -43.04
C LEU A 839 20.75 6.00 -43.38
N ALA A 840 20.80 5.13 -42.37
CA ALA A 840 21.14 3.72 -42.51
C ALA A 840 20.01 2.86 -41.92
N GLU A 841 19.26 2.23 -42.82
CA GLU A 841 18.27 1.19 -42.51
C GLU A 841 18.97 -0.16 -42.32
N ASP A 842 18.71 -0.79 -41.19
CA ASP A 842 19.02 -2.19 -40.87
C ASP A 842 17.68 -2.89 -40.58
N CYS A 843 17.04 -3.30 -41.66
CA CYS A 843 15.74 -3.96 -41.66
C CYS A 843 15.78 -5.16 -42.63
N GLU A 844 15.40 -6.34 -42.16
CA GLU A 844 15.44 -7.56 -42.95
C GLU A 844 14.16 -7.75 -43.77
N PRO A 845 14.24 -8.24 -45.02
CA PRO A 845 13.04 -8.50 -45.83
C PRO A 845 12.29 -9.71 -45.27
N HIS A 846 11.11 -9.46 -44.69
CA HIS A 846 10.27 -10.53 -44.13
C HIS A 846 9.89 -11.57 -45.19
N ARG A 847 10.58 -12.71 -45.14
CA ARG A 847 10.34 -13.92 -45.94
C ARG A 847 10.13 -15.09 -45.01
N PRO A 848 8.88 -15.50 -44.73
CA PRO A 848 8.62 -16.59 -43.81
C PRO A 848 9.05 -17.94 -44.38
N GLU A 849 9.35 -18.87 -43.47
CA GLU A 849 9.56 -20.28 -43.79
C GLU A 849 8.20 -20.95 -44.05
N VAL A 850 8.04 -21.54 -45.23
CA VAL A 850 6.79 -22.19 -45.66
C VAL A 850 7.05 -23.68 -45.87
N THR A 851 6.24 -24.53 -45.24
CA THR A 851 6.26 -25.98 -45.45
C THR A 851 5.09 -26.46 -46.31
N LEU A 852 5.28 -27.59 -47.00
CA LEU A 852 4.27 -28.31 -47.76
C LEU A 852 4.37 -29.81 -47.42
N THR A 853 3.29 -30.38 -46.91
CA THR A 853 3.21 -31.79 -46.50
C THR A 853 1.93 -32.47 -47.00
N LEU A 854 1.93 -33.81 -47.07
CA LEU A 854 0.71 -34.58 -47.32
C LEU A 854 -0.06 -34.76 -46.01
N LYS A 855 -1.27 -34.20 -45.92
CA LYS A 855 -2.12 -34.30 -44.72
C LYS A 855 -2.87 -35.62 -44.66
N ASN A 856 -3.44 -36.05 -45.79
CA ASN A 856 -4.14 -37.32 -45.97
C ASN A 856 -4.48 -37.57 -47.46
N GLY A 857 -4.93 -38.78 -47.76
CA GLY A 857 -5.38 -39.19 -49.09
C GLY A 857 -4.24 -39.59 -50.04
N GLU A 858 -4.63 -40.12 -51.18
CA GLU A 858 -3.78 -40.59 -52.28
C GLU A 858 -4.49 -40.30 -53.61
N LEU A 859 -3.81 -40.48 -54.75
CA LEU A 859 -4.42 -40.28 -56.07
C LEU A 859 -4.69 -41.63 -56.72
N ASP A 860 -5.96 -41.91 -56.94
CA ASP A 860 -6.43 -43.18 -57.48
C ASP A 860 -7.64 -42.95 -58.40
N GLU A 861 -7.50 -43.24 -59.69
CA GLU A 861 -8.59 -43.12 -60.67
C GLU A 861 -9.74 -44.07 -60.41
N ASN A 862 -9.50 -45.11 -59.61
CA ASN A 862 -10.54 -45.97 -59.09
C ASN A 862 -11.45 -45.20 -58.11
N TYR A 863 -10.99 -44.12 -57.45
CA TYR A 863 -11.77 -43.32 -56.49
C TYR A 863 -11.65 -41.79 -56.70
N PRO A 864 -12.07 -41.24 -57.86
CA PRO A 864 -11.78 -39.85 -58.26
C PRO A 864 -12.44 -38.76 -57.40
N ASP A 865 -13.47 -39.12 -56.61
CA ASP A 865 -14.08 -38.21 -55.65
C ASP A 865 -13.21 -37.97 -54.39
N SER A 866 -12.23 -38.85 -54.12
CA SER A 866 -11.30 -38.83 -52.98
C SER A 866 -10.01 -38.06 -53.33
N PRO A 867 -9.83 -36.80 -52.86
CA PRO A 867 -8.59 -36.06 -53.11
C PRO A 867 -7.45 -36.47 -52.17
N ALA A 868 -6.20 -36.33 -52.64
CA ALA A 868 -5.07 -36.13 -51.76
C ALA A 868 -5.08 -34.68 -51.26
N THR A 869 -4.94 -34.45 -49.95
CA THR A 869 -4.98 -33.11 -49.36
C THR A 869 -3.60 -32.72 -48.86
N LEU A 870 -3.02 -31.66 -49.43
CA LEU A 870 -1.77 -31.08 -48.95
C LEU A 870 -2.07 -30.07 -47.84
N ALA A 871 -1.18 -29.98 -46.85
CA ALA A 871 -1.12 -28.88 -45.89
C ALA A 871 0.06 -27.97 -46.24
N LEU A 872 -0.24 -26.68 -46.40
CA LEU A 872 0.72 -25.59 -46.54
C LEU A 872 0.75 -24.82 -45.22
N GLU A 873 1.90 -24.73 -44.55
CA GLU A 873 1.97 -24.24 -43.16
C GLU A 873 3.11 -23.23 -42.94
N THR A 874 2.94 -22.36 -41.93
CA THR A 874 3.97 -21.44 -41.39
C THR A 874 4.01 -21.56 -39.86
N ASN A 875 5.13 -21.18 -39.24
CA ASN A 875 5.29 -21.30 -37.78
C ASN A 875 4.45 -20.27 -36.99
N LEU A 876 4.24 -19.08 -37.58
CA LEU A 876 3.44 -17.99 -37.02
C LEU A 876 2.51 -17.38 -38.08
N PRO A 877 1.37 -16.78 -37.67
CA PRO A 877 0.37 -16.23 -38.58
C PRO A 877 0.85 -14.93 -39.21
N LEU A 878 0.60 -14.74 -40.52
CA LEU A 878 1.16 -13.62 -41.29
C LEU A 878 0.24 -12.38 -41.26
N VAL A 879 0.82 -11.17 -41.22
CA VAL A 879 0.05 -9.89 -41.29
C VAL A 879 -0.61 -9.65 -42.65
N SER A 880 -0.11 -10.30 -43.70
CA SER A 880 -0.61 -10.22 -45.07
C SER A 880 -0.71 -11.61 -45.70
N SER A 881 -1.68 -11.83 -46.58
CA SER A 881 -1.85 -13.11 -47.28
C SER A 881 -0.69 -13.39 -48.22
N LEU A 882 -0.10 -14.58 -48.10
CA LEU A 882 1.05 -15.02 -48.90
C LEU A 882 0.58 -15.89 -50.07
N SER A 883 1.01 -15.55 -51.29
CA SER A 883 0.72 -16.33 -52.49
C SER A 883 1.96 -17.13 -52.89
N ILE A 884 1.84 -18.46 -52.98
CA ILE A 884 2.93 -19.36 -53.36
C ILE A 884 2.57 -20.06 -54.69
N PRO A 885 3.34 -19.85 -55.76
CA PRO A 885 3.18 -20.59 -57.00
C PRO A 885 3.83 -21.97 -56.85
N LEU A 886 3.02 -23.02 -56.85
CA LEU A 886 3.51 -24.40 -56.73
C LEU A 886 4.12 -24.87 -58.06
N GLU A 887 5.27 -25.52 -57.97
CA GLU A 887 5.86 -26.27 -59.09
C GLU A 887 5.35 -27.71 -59.10
N VAL A 888 5.19 -28.27 -60.30
CA VAL A 888 4.85 -29.69 -60.50
C VAL A 888 5.82 -30.34 -61.48
N LEU A 889 6.27 -31.53 -61.10
CA LEU A 889 7.26 -32.36 -61.83
C LEU A 889 6.79 -33.81 -61.77
N GLY A 890 7.13 -34.65 -62.75
CA GLY A 890 6.74 -36.07 -62.70
C GLY A 890 6.74 -36.75 -64.06
N SER A 891 6.03 -37.88 -64.13
CA SER A 891 5.52 -38.43 -65.38
C SER A 891 4.17 -37.79 -65.74
N ALA A 892 3.34 -37.53 -64.72
CA ALA A 892 1.95 -37.14 -64.88
C ALA A 892 1.74 -35.74 -65.47
N THR A 893 0.75 -35.64 -66.33
CA THR A 893 0.36 -34.47 -67.12
C THR A 893 -0.76 -33.68 -66.43
N PHE A 894 -0.42 -32.44 -66.06
CA PHE A 894 -1.37 -31.51 -65.43
C PHE A 894 -2.56 -31.20 -66.35
N LEU A 895 -3.78 -31.31 -65.82
CA LEU A 895 -5.08 -31.22 -66.48
C LEU A 895 -5.46 -32.39 -67.40
N GLU A 896 -4.60 -33.40 -67.55
CA GLU A 896 -4.98 -34.67 -68.19
C GLU A 896 -5.21 -35.74 -67.11
N ASP A 897 -4.27 -35.91 -66.17
CA ASP A 897 -4.33 -36.98 -65.16
C ASP A 897 -4.63 -36.46 -63.73
N TYR A 898 -4.38 -35.18 -63.47
CA TYR A 898 -4.71 -34.53 -62.19
C TYR A 898 -4.94 -33.02 -62.32
N VAL A 899 -5.66 -32.46 -61.33
CA VAL A 899 -5.87 -31.03 -61.14
C VAL A 899 -5.58 -30.60 -59.70
N ILE A 900 -4.88 -29.47 -59.59
CA ILE A 900 -4.54 -28.74 -58.36
C ILE A 900 -4.64 -27.24 -58.66
N ASN A 901 -4.93 -26.42 -57.65
CA ASN A 901 -4.67 -24.99 -57.76
C ASN A 901 -3.17 -24.71 -57.61
N LEU A 902 -2.48 -24.43 -58.72
CA LEU A 902 -1.05 -24.10 -58.73
C LEU A 902 -0.71 -22.76 -58.07
N GLN A 903 -1.68 -21.92 -57.71
CA GLN A 903 -1.45 -20.70 -56.92
C GLN A 903 -2.09 -20.82 -55.54
N ALA A 904 -1.37 -21.43 -54.60
CA ALA A 904 -1.80 -21.52 -53.22
C ALA A 904 -1.78 -20.15 -52.54
N VAL A 905 -2.74 -19.87 -51.67
CA VAL A 905 -2.82 -18.59 -50.93
C VAL A 905 -3.07 -18.87 -49.46
N LEU A 906 -2.06 -18.64 -48.62
CA LEU A 906 -2.21 -18.65 -47.18
C LEU A 906 -2.85 -17.31 -46.74
N PRO A 907 -4.04 -17.30 -46.12
CA PRO A 907 -4.70 -16.05 -45.71
C PRO A 907 -3.94 -15.32 -44.59
N ALA A 908 -4.10 -14.00 -44.52
CA ALA A 908 -3.60 -13.22 -43.39
C ALA A 908 -4.26 -13.69 -42.08
N GLY A 909 -3.46 -13.86 -41.02
CA GLY A 909 -3.89 -14.35 -39.71
C GLY A 909 -3.99 -15.86 -39.56
N GLU A 910 -3.88 -16.63 -40.64
CA GLU A 910 -3.84 -18.10 -40.60
C GLU A 910 -2.40 -18.62 -40.54
N VAL A 911 -2.23 -19.83 -39.99
CA VAL A 911 -0.94 -20.58 -39.97
C VAL A 911 -0.93 -21.78 -40.92
N PHE A 912 -2.09 -22.16 -41.48
CA PHE A 912 -2.21 -23.30 -42.39
C PHE A 912 -3.24 -23.05 -43.50
N HIS A 913 -3.06 -23.74 -44.63
CA HIS A 913 -4.01 -23.80 -45.73
C HIS A 913 -4.07 -25.22 -46.32
N GLU A 914 -5.27 -25.71 -46.63
CA GLU A 914 -5.47 -27.04 -47.23
C GLU A 914 -5.65 -26.94 -48.75
N ILE A 915 -4.82 -27.69 -49.50
CA ILE A 915 -4.80 -27.67 -50.96
C ILE A 915 -5.20 -29.06 -51.47
N PRO A 916 -6.44 -29.24 -51.99
CA PRO A 916 -6.88 -30.52 -52.52
C PRO A 916 -6.33 -30.75 -53.93
N VAL A 917 -5.71 -31.92 -54.12
CA VAL A 917 -5.30 -32.47 -55.41
C VAL A 917 -6.33 -33.53 -55.80
N ARG A 918 -6.86 -33.45 -57.01
CA ARG A 918 -7.83 -34.43 -57.54
C ARG A 918 -7.24 -35.11 -58.77
N VAL A 919 -7.33 -36.42 -58.81
CA VAL A 919 -7.10 -37.19 -60.04
C VAL A 919 -8.21 -36.91 -61.05
N ILE A 920 -7.90 -37.02 -62.33
CA ILE A 920 -8.84 -36.97 -63.45
C ILE A 920 -8.86 -38.39 -64.03
N PRO A 921 -9.99 -39.14 -63.94
CA PRO A 921 -10.04 -40.51 -64.41
C PRO A 921 -10.22 -40.58 -65.93
N ASP A 922 -9.45 -41.44 -66.58
CA ASP A 922 -9.29 -41.54 -68.02
C ASP A 922 -9.75 -42.94 -68.55
N PHE A 923 -9.23 -43.41 -69.69
CA PHE A 923 -9.51 -44.70 -70.34
C PHE A 923 -8.25 -45.34 -70.97
N ILE A 924 -7.09 -44.68 -70.88
CA ILE A 924 -5.78 -45.15 -71.34
C ILE A 924 -5.15 -45.88 -70.15
N THR A 925 -4.89 -47.18 -70.29
CA THR A 925 -4.17 -47.95 -69.27
C THR A 925 -2.68 -47.65 -69.34
N GLU A 926 -2.17 -46.96 -68.32
CA GLU A 926 -0.76 -46.54 -68.19
C GLU A 926 -0.08 -47.19 -66.97
N ASP A 927 1.25 -47.25 -66.96
CA ASP A 927 2.01 -47.75 -65.79
C ASP A 927 1.96 -46.70 -64.67
N THR A 928 1.95 -47.13 -63.40
CA THR A 928 1.77 -46.25 -62.22
C THR A 928 2.59 -44.96 -62.28
N GLU A 929 1.86 -43.86 -62.28
CA GLU A 929 2.33 -42.52 -62.55
C GLU A 929 2.86 -41.82 -61.28
N THR A 930 3.65 -40.75 -61.47
CA THR A 930 4.20 -39.95 -60.36
C THR A 930 4.03 -38.46 -60.59
N VAL A 931 3.68 -37.73 -59.53
CA VAL A 931 3.73 -36.27 -59.46
C VAL A 931 4.40 -35.82 -58.16
N LEU A 932 5.41 -34.96 -58.28
CA LEU A 932 6.09 -34.24 -57.22
C LEU A 932 5.60 -32.80 -57.23
N ILE A 933 4.94 -32.38 -56.16
CA ILE A 933 4.40 -31.03 -55.99
C ILE A 933 5.30 -30.31 -54.98
N GLN A 934 5.87 -29.16 -55.34
CA GLN A 934 6.86 -28.49 -54.48
C GLN A 934 6.70 -26.97 -54.43
N ILE A 935 7.20 -26.38 -53.35
CA ILE A 935 7.45 -24.94 -53.22
C ILE A 935 8.73 -24.61 -54.03
N PRO A 936 8.74 -23.56 -54.87
CA PRO A 936 9.92 -23.14 -55.62
C PRO A 936 10.98 -22.55 -54.68
N SER A 937 12.24 -22.83 -54.99
CA SER A 937 13.38 -22.33 -54.19
C SER A 937 13.79 -20.91 -54.58
N GLY A 938 14.16 -20.10 -53.58
CA GLY A 938 14.78 -18.79 -53.80
C GLY A 938 13.83 -17.65 -54.22
N ASP A 939 12.55 -17.71 -53.84
CA ASP A 939 11.61 -16.59 -54.01
C ASP A 939 12.02 -15.36 -53.16
N SER A 940 11.53 -14.18 -53.54
CA SER A 940 11.73 -12.93 -52.80
C SER A 940 10.70 -12.71 -51.67
N ALA A 941 9.61 -13.49 -51.61
CA ALA A 941 8.52 -13.33 -50.65
C ALA A 941 8.47 -14.41 -49.55
N PHE A 942 9.21 -15.52 -49.68
CA PHE A 942 9.25 -16.63 -48.72
C PHE A 942 10.55 -17.44 -48.87
N VAL A 943 10.74 -18.45 -48.02
CA VAL A 943 11.76 -19.50 -48.21
C VAL A 943 11.17 -20.89 -47.96
N GLU A 944 11.78 -21.91 -48.56
CA GLU A 944 11.44 -23.31 -48.31
C GLU A 944 11.78 -23.74 -46.86
N GLY A 945 10.79 -24.30 -46.14
CA GLY A 945 10.98 -24.93 -44.82
C GLY A 945 11.48 -26.38 -44.90
N GLU A 946 11.64 -27.06 -43.76
CA GLU A 946 12.23 -28.43 -43.68
C GLU A 946 11.56 -29.47 -44.58
N SER A 947 10.26 -29.33 -44.85
CA SER A 947 9.50 -30.16 -45.79
C SER A 947 8.77 -29.24 -46.76
N PHE A 948 9.21 -29.21 -48.02
CA PHE A 948 8.75 -28.27 -49.05
C PHE A 948 8.27 -28.96 -50.35
N SER A 949 8.29 -30.30 -50.39
CA SER A 949 7.92 -31.09 -51.58
C SER A 949 7.19 -32.37 -51.18
N VAL A 950 6.12 -32.70 -51.91
CA VAL A 950 5.27 -33.88 -51.67
C VAL A 950 5.23 -34.75 -52.93
N PRO A 951 5.78 -35.97 -52.89
CA PRO A 951 5.58 -36.96 -53.94
C PRO A 951 4.23 -37.68 -53.73
N LEU A 952 3.43 -37.74 -54.80
CA LEU A 952 2.24 -38.56 -54.93
C LEU A 952 2.44 -39.55 -56.08
N MET A 953 1.80 -40.71 -55.97
CA MET A 953 1.66 -41.66 -57.08
C MET A 953 0.19 -41.64 -57.53
N ILE A 954 -0.05 -41.79 -58.83
CA ILE A 954 -1.41 -41.92 -59.38
C ILE A 954 -1.62 -43.38 -59.79
N SER A 955 -2.70 -43.97 -59.29
CA SER A 955 -3.10 -45.35 -59.64
C SER A 955 -4.09 -45.34 -60.81
N ASP A 956 -3.69 -45.97 -61.91
CA ASP A 956 -4.46 -46.17 -63.15
C ASP A 956 -5.84 -46.80 -62.90
N LEU A 957 -6.79 -46.47 -63.78
CA LEU A 957 -8.13 -47.01 -63.80
C LEU A 957 -8.11 -48.52 -64.12
N LEU A 958 -8.21 -49.33 -63.06
CA LEU A 958 -8.11 -50.78 -63.15
C LEU A 958 -9.30 -51.38 -63.90
N ASN A 959 -9.14 -51.62 -65.21
CA ASN A 959 -10.12 -52.29 -66.06
C ASN A 959 -10.23 -53.80 -65.78
N ILE A 960 -11.26 -54.48 -66.31
CA ILE A 960 -11.52 -55.90 -66.02
C ILE A 960 -10.36 -56.85 -66.37
N ASN A 961 -9.54 -56.53 -67.39
CA ASN A 961 -8.41 -57.37 -67.79
C ASN A 961 -7.21 -57.17 -66.87
N THR A 962 -6.91 -55.94 -66.45
CA THR A 962 -5.84 -55.66 -65.48
C THR A 962 -6.22 -56.15 -64.09
N TRP A 963 -7.48 -56.01 -63.66
CA TRP A 963 -8.01 -56.64 -62.44
C TRP A 963 -7.88 -58.17 -62.48
N SER A 964 -8.31 -58.81 -63.58
CA SER A 964 -8.16 -60.27 -63.74
C SER A 964 -6.70 -60.72 -63.62
N ASN A 965 -5.79 -60.02 -64.30
CA ASN A 965 -4.36 -60.33 -64.25
C ASN A 965 -3.74 -60.08 -62.86
N LEU A 966 -4.22 -59.06 -62.12
CA LEU A 966 -3.73 -58.72 -60.78
C LEU A 966 -4.00 -59.84 -59.75
N PHE A 967 -5.21 -60.40 -59.76
CA PHE A 967 -5.61 -61.44 -58.80
C PHE A 967 -5.36 -62.87 -59.29
N PHE A 968 -5.51 -63.14 -60.59
CA PHE A 968 -5.49 -64.50 -61.16
C PHE A 968 -4.34 -64.77 -62.15
N GLY A 969 -3.63 -63.74 -62.61
CA GLY A 969 -2.50 -63.86 -63.55
C GLY A 969 -2.84 -64.16 -65.02
N ASP A 970 -4.12 -64.36 -65.34
CA ASP A 970 -4.70 -64.51 -66.67
C ASP A 970 -6.22 -64.19 -66.58
N LYS A 971 -6.96 -64.33 -67.68
CA LYS A 971 -8.41 -64.09 -67.72
C LYS A 971 -9.20 -65.08 -66.86
N VAL A 972 -9.88 -64.56 -65.84
CA VAL A 972 -10.78 -65.34 -64.96
C VAL A 972 -12.14 -65.61 -65.63
N ASN A 973 -12.85 -66.63 -65.14
CA ASN A 973 -14.26 -66.84 -65.49
C ASN A 973 -15.13 -65.86 -64.70
N LEU A 974 -15.67 -64.82 -65.34
CA LEU A 974 -16.44 -63.76 -64.68
C LEU A 974 -17.73 -64.18 -63.95
N LEU A 975 -18.12 -65.45 -64.04
CA LEU A 975 -19.26 -66.06 -63.34
C LEU A 975 -18.79 -67.19 -62.39
N ALA A 976 -17.54 -67.13 -61.94
CA ALA A 976 -17.03 -67.92 -60.82
C ALA A 976 -17.22 -67.15 -59.51
N ASP A 977 -17.17 -67.90 -58.42
CA ASP A 977 -17.06 -67.47 -57.02
C ASP A 977 -15.81 -68.22 -56.55
N SER A 978 -14.63 -67.62 -56.74
CA SER A 978 -13.34 -68.32 -56.67
C SER A 978 -12.89 -68.66 -55.25
N ASP A 979 -13.33 -67.89 -54.25
CA ASP A 979 -12.98 -68.10 -52.85
C ASP A 979 -14.14 -68.73 -52.03
N GLY A 980 -15.39 -68.65 -52.50
CA GLY A 980 -16.58 -69.23 -51.89
C GLY A 980 -17.35 -68.27 -50.97
N ASP A 981 -17.21 -66.95 -51.15
CA ASP A 981 -17.87 -65.95 -50.32
C ASP A 981 -19.39 -65.80 -50.60
N GLY A 982 -19.81 -65.95 -51.87
CA GLY A 982 -21.18 -65.77 -52.35
C GLY A 982 -21.41 -64.66 -53.39
N PHE A 983 -20.39 -63.91 -53.80
CA PHE A 983 -20.39 -63.00 -54.95
C PHE A 983 -19.71 -63.65 -56.18
N ASP A 984 -19.91 -63.06 -57.36
CA ASP A 984 -19.18 -63.45 -58.58
C ASP A 984 -18.10 -62.42 -58.95
N GLU A 985 -17.05 -62.86 -59.66
CA GLU A 985 -15.88 -62.03 -60.01
C GLU A 985 -16.26 -60.67 -60.62
N LEU A 986 -17.31 -60.63 -61.46
CA LEU A 986 -17.79 -59.41 -62.10
C LEU A 986 -18.47 -58.47 -61.10
N SER A 987 -19.23 -59.02 -60.15
CA SER A 987 -19.77 -58.24 -59.04
C SER A 987 -18.68 -57.73 -58.11
N GLU A 988 -17.67 -58.53 -57.80
CA GLU A 988 -16.53 -58.12 -56.96
C GLU A 988 -15.72 -57.00 -57.59
N TYR A 989 -15.38 -57.13 -58.89
CA TYR A 989 -14.76 -56.08 -59.68
C TYR A 989 -15.50 -54.73 -59.61
N LEU A 990 -16.84 -54.78 -59.68
CA LEU A 990 -17.72 -53.60 -59.60
C LEU A 990 -17.94 -53.07 -58.17
N LEU A 991 -17.67 -53.89 -57.15
CA LEU A 991 -17.81 -53.56 -55.73
C LEU A 991 -16.48 -53.14 -55.07
N GLY A 992 -15.34 -53.48 -55.69
CA GLY A 992 -14.00 -53.18 -55.17
C GLY A 992 -13.48 -54.18 -54.14
N THR A 993 -14.05 -55.38 -54.06
CA THR A 993 -13.64 -56.44 -53.12
C THR A 993 -12.48 -57.29 -53.67
N ASN A 994 -11.77 -57.98 -52.78
CA ASN A 994 -10.65 -58.85 -53.14
C ASN A 994 -11.11 -60.30 -53.39
N PRO A 995 -11.10 -60.79 -54.65
CA PRO A 995 -11.70 -62.06 -55.07
C PRO A 995 -10.86 -63.31 -54.71
N SER A 996 -10.12 -63.22 -53.62
CA SER A 996 -9.27 -64.27 -53.06
C SER A 996 -9.33 -64.29 -51.52
N LEU A 997 -10.23 -63.51 -50.91
CA LEU A 997 -10.32 -63.29 -49.47
C LEU A 997 -11.78 -63.25 -48.97
N VAL A 998 -12.33 -64.42 -48.62
CA VAL A 998 -13.73 -64.67 -48.17
C VAL A 998 -14.26 -63.75 -47.04
N SER A 999 -13.36 -63.02 -46.37
CA SER A 999 -13.61 -62.01 -45.35
C SER A 999 -13.88 -60.59 -45.88
N ASP A 1000 -13.36 -60.23 -47.04
CA ASP A 1000 -13.35 -58.87 -47.61
C ASP A 1000 -14.53 -58.68 -48.57
N LYS A 1001 -15.72 -58.41 -48.01
CA LYS A 1001 -16.96 -58.50 -48.81
C LYS A 1001 -18.06 -57.50 -48.51
N SER A 1002 -18.79 -57.17 -49.57
CA SER A 1002 -19.95 -56.28 -49.53
C SER A 1002 -21.14 -56.88 -48.79
N ALA A 1003 -21.46 -56.36 -47.62
CA ALA A 1003 -22.68 -56.74 -46.90
C ALA A 1003 -23.93 -56.18 -47.61
N PHE A 1004 -24.74 -57.02 -48.25
CA PHE A 1004 -26.02 -56.57 -48.83
C PHE A 1004 -27.06 -56.23 -47.75
N LYS A 1005 -27.16 -54.94 -47.42
CA LYS A 1005 -28.01 -54.40 -46.36
C LYS A 1005 -28.74 -53.14 -46.81
N LEU A 1006 -30.02 -53.24 -47.14
CA LEU A 1006 -30.87 -52.05 -47.33
C LEU A 1006 -31.23 -51.41 -45.98
N VAL A 1007 -31.03 -50.11 -45.87
CA VAL A 1007 -31.49 -49.27 -44.76
C VAL A 1007 -32.46 -48.22 -45.30
N ALA A 1008 -33.61 -48.01 -44.65
CA ALA A 1008 -34.58 -47.01 -45.10
C ALA A 1008 -34.15 -45.58 -44.73
N ARG A 1009 -34.22 -44.64 -45.69
CA ARG A 1009 -33.83 -43.22 -45.53
C ARG A 1009 -34.85 -42.35 -46.28
N ASN A 1010 -35.81 -41.76 -45.56
CA ASN A 1010 -36.80 -40.79 -46.07
C ASN A 1010 -37.47 -41.19 -47.41
N GLU A 1011 -38.34 -42.21 -47.37
CA GLU A 1011 -39.02 -42.84 -48.53
C GLU A 1011 -38.10 -43.52 -49.57
N LYS A 1012 -36.79 -43.33 -49.48
CA LYS A 1012 -35.77 -44.07 -50.22
C LYS A 1012 -35.14 -45.18 -49.38
N TYR A 1013 -34.23 -45.93 -49.99
CA TYR A 1013 -33.30 -46.83 -49.30
C TYR A 1013 -31.86 -46.40 -49.56
N ILE A 1014 -30.93 -46.80 -48.69
CA ILE A 1014 -29.49 -46.75 -48.93
C ILE A 1014 -28.90 -48.14 -48.70
N TRP A 1015 -27.99 -48.55 -49.57
CA TRP A 1015 -27.11 -49.71 -49.38
C TRP A 1015 -25.72 -49.19 -49.00
N PRO A 1016 -25.30 -49.31 -47.73
CA PRO A 1016 -24.11 -48.64 -47.24
C PRO A 1016 -22.85 -49.48 -47.48
N ILE A 1017 -22.19 -49.21 -48.60
CA ILE A 1017 -20.97 -49.87 -49.06
C ILE A 1017 -19.79 -48.89 -49.22
N GLY A 1018 -19.97 -47.62 -48.81
CA GLY A 1018 -18.96 -46.57 -48.97
C GLY A 1018 -18.76 -46.15 -50.43
N ASN A 1019 -17.60 -45.57 -50.73
CA ASN A 1019 -17.23 -45.19 -52.08
C ASN A 1019 -16.97 -46.44 -52.94
N LEU A 1020 -17.83 -46.70 -53.91
CA LEU A 1020 -17.58 -47.70 -54.95
C LEU A 1020 -16.50 -47.23 -55.93
N PRO A 1021 -15.70 -48.15 -56.50
CA PRO A 1021 -14.75 -47.79 -57.52
C PRO A 1021 -15.43 -47.26 -58.80
N ASN A 1022 -14.70 -46.43 -59.55
CA ASN A 1022 -15.04 -46.02 -60.90
C ASN A 1022 -14.74 -47.18 -61.87
N ARG A 1023 -15.73 -47.58 -62.68
CA ARG A 1023 -15.72 -48.85 -63.44
C ARG A 1023 -16.47 -48.66 -64.77
N PRO A 1024 -15.99 -47.82 -65.71
CA PRO A 1024 -16.77 -47.42 -66.88
C PRO A 1024 -16.80 -48.48 -68.00
N ASP A 1025 -15.96 -49.50 -67.95
CA ASP A 1025 -16.06 -50.72 -68.77
C ASP A 1025 -17.17 -51.68 -68.30
N ALA A 1026 -17.81 -51.37 -67.17
CA ALA A 1026 -18.87 -52.17 -66.55
C ALA A 1026 -20.05 -51.30 -66.06
N THR A 1027 -21.09 -51.95 -65.55
CA THR A 1027 -22.32 -51.32 -65.06
C THR A 1027 -22.90 -52.08 -63.87
N LEU A 1028 -23.17 -51.35 -62.77
CA LEU A 1028 -23.99 -51.80 -61.66
C LEU A 1028 -25.37 -51.15 -61.79
N GLU A 1029 -26.34 -51.92 -62.24
CA GLU A 1029 -27.75 -51.53 -62.31
C GLU A 1029 -28.52 -52.11 -61.11
N ILE A 1030 -29.56 -51.40 -60.65
CA ILE A 1030 -30.52 -51.93 -59.68
C ILE A 1030 -31.91 -51.90 -60.32
N GLU A 1031 -32.56 -53.06 -60.38
CA GLU A 1031 -33.90 -53.22 -60.91
C GLU A 1031 -34.89 -53.55 -59.79
N SER A 1032 -36.14 -53.14 -59.97
CA SER A 1032 -37.26 -53.40 -59.07
C SER A 1032 -38.35 -54.19 -59.76
N SER A 1033 -39.03 -55.05 -59.00
CA SER A 1033 -40.21 -55.80 -59.44
C SER A 1033 -41.29 -55.82 -58.36
N SER A 1034 -42.55 -55.92 -58.75
CA SER A 1034 -43.68 -56.17 -57.85
C SER A 1034 -44.15 -57.63 -57.82
N ASP A 1035 -43.68 -58.46 -58.76
CA ASP A 1035 -44.20 -59.80 -59.04
C ASP A 1035 -43.12 -60.87 -59.28
N LEU A 1036 -41.84 -60.47 -59.30
CA LEU A 1036 -40.65 -61.24 -59.67
C LEU A 1036 -40.54 -61.62 -61.16
N GLU A 1037 -41.54 -61.30 -61.98
CA GLU A 1037 -41.58 -61.58 -63.42
C GLU A 1037 -41.18 -60.34 -64.25
N ASN A 1038 -41.77 -59.19 -63.93
CA ASN A 1038 -41.56 -57.92 -64.61
C ASN A 1038 -40.58 -57.06 -63.82
N TRP A 1039 -39.47 -56.69 -64.44
CA TRP A 1039 -38.39 -55.92 -63.81
C TRP A 1039 -38.22 -54.56 -64.50
N GLU A 1040 -38.02 -53.51 -63.70
CA GLU A 1040 -37.78 -52.15 -64.16
C GLU A 1040 -36.56 -51.53 -63.47
N LEU A 1041 -35.66 -50.91 -64.24
CA LEU A 1041 -34.55 -50.11 -63.71
C LEU A 1041 -35.02 -49.04 -62.70
N VAL A 1042 -34.26 -48.88 -61.62
CA VAL A 1042 -34.50 -47.96 -60.50
C VAL A 1042 -33.51 -46.80 -60.57
N GLN A 1043 -33.90 -45.61 -60.11
CA GLN A 1043 -32.97 -44.50 -59.98
C GLN A 1043 -32.05 -44.74 -58.76
N VAL A 1044 -30.75 -44.81 -59.04
CA VAL A 1044 -29.67 -44.94 -58.05
C VAL A 1044 -28.80 -43.69 -58.10
N VAL A 1045 -28.29 -43.24 -56.95
CA VAL A 1045 -27.33 -42.14 -56.82
C VAL A 1045 -26.18 -42.61 -55.95
N ARG A 1046 -24.93 -42.44 -56.40
CA ARG A 1046 -23.73 -42.63 -55.58
C ARG A 1046 -23.65 -41.48 -54.56
N VAL A 1047 -23.45 -41.81 -53.29
CA VAL A 1047 -23.23 -40.87 -52.19
C VAL A 1047 -22.08 -41.39 -51.31
N PRO A 1048 -21.40 -40.56 -50.49
CA PRO A 1048 -20.24 -41.01 -49.71
C PRO A 1048 -20.54 -42.18 -48.75
N GLU A 1049 -21.80 -42.34 -48.31
CA GLU A 1049 -22.19 -43.46 -47.47
C GLU A 1049 -22.53 -44.76 -48.25
N GLY A 1050 -22.62 -44.74 -49.59
CA GLY A 1050 -22.96 -45.89 -50.45
C GLY A 1050 -23.89 -45.57 -51.62
N LEU A 1051 -24.81 -46.49 -51.94
CA LEU A 1051 -25.79 -46.30 -53.02
C LEU A 1051 -27.17 -45.92 -52.47
N GLU A 1052 -27.66 -44.73 -52.79
CA GLU A 1052 -29.02 -44.30 -52.50
C GLU A 1052 -29.98 -44.75 -53.62
N ILE A 1053 -31.05 -45.46 -53.27
CA ILE A 1053 -31.97 -46.15 -54.18
C ILE A 1053 -33.37 -45.56 -53.99
N THR A 1054 -33.92 -44.95 -55.04
CA THR A 1054 -35.26 -44.32 -54.98
C THR A 1054 -36.33 -45.30 -55.51
N PRO A 1055 -37.16 -45.92 -54.64
CA PRO A 1055 -38.11 -46.96 -55.05
C PRO A 1055 -39.25 -46.40 -55.91
N LYS A 1056 -39.54 -47.07 -57.04
CA LYS A 1056 -40.68 -46.73 -57.91
C LYS A 1056 -42.05 -47.01 -57.27
N ARG A 1057 -42.13 -47.90 -56.27
CA ARG A 1057 -43.38 -48.36 -55.65
C ARG A 1057 -43.17 -48.65 -54.15
N PRO A 1058 -44.18 -48.50 -53.27
CA PRO A 1058 -44.01 -48.69 -51.81
C PRO A 1058 -43.70 -50.12 -51.35
N LYS A 1059 -43.79 -51.10 -52.25
CA LYS A 1059 -43.36 -52.49 -52.06
C LYS A 1059 -42.79 -53.00 -53.37
N SER A 1060 -41.53 -53.40 -53.33
CA SER A 1060 -40.82 -54.01 -54.46
C SER A 1060 -39.79 -55.02 -53.95
N TYR A 1061 -39.55 -56.05 -54.75
CA TYR A 1061 -38.32 -56.82 -54.72
C TYR A 1061 -37.26 -56.03 -55.50
N PHE A 1062 -36.01 -56.08 -55.05
CA PHE A 1062 -34.87 -55.55 -55.79
C PHE A 1062 -33.96 -56.68 -56.25
N ARG A 1063 -33.30 -56.49 -57.39
CA ARG A 1063 -32.11 -57.25 -57.77
C ARG A 1063 -31.04 -56.26 -58.22
N ILE A 1064 -29.79 -56.55 -57.88
CA ILE A 1064 -28.64 -55.91 -58.53
C ILE A 1064 -28.37 -56.68 -59.81
N LYS A 1065 -27.95 -55.99 -60.86
CA LYS A 1065 -27.45 -56.54 -62.10
C LYS A 1065 -26.06 -55.95 -62.34
N PHE A 1066 -25.06 -56.81 -62.34
CA PHE A 1066 -23.71 -56.48 -62.77
C PHE A 1066 -23.57 -56.87 -64.25
N SER A 1067 -22.98 -56.01 -65.07
CA SER A 1067 -22.71 -56.29 -66.48
C SER A 1067 -21.41 -55.65 -66.93
N LEU A 1068 -20.66 -56.34 -67.79
CA LEU A 1068 -19.59 -55.72 -68.59
C LEU A 1068 -20.23 -55.09 -69.85
N ASN A 1069 -19.66 -53.99 -70.34
CA ASN A 1069 -20.23 -53.17 -71.43
C ASN A 1069 -19.82 -53.63 -72.84
#